data_AF-A0A5N6LAC4-F1
#
_entry.id   AF-A0A5N6LAC4-F1
#
_cell.length_a   1.000
_cell.length_b   1.000
_cell.length_c   1.000
_cell.angle_alpha   90.00
_cell.angle_beta   90.00
_cell.angle_gamma   90.00
#
_symmetry.space_group_name_H-M   'P 1'
#
loop_
_entity.id
_entity.type
_entity.pdbx_description
1 polymer ?
#
loop_
_entity_poly.entity_id
_entity_poly.type
_entity_poly.pdbx_seq_one_letter_code
_entity_poly.pdbx_strand_id
1 'polypeptide(L)'
;MIETGEGVDWAVAEALAFATLLVEGNHVRLSGQDVERGTFSHRHSVVHDQETGERTVHWIIPVPFSRLTDSFLDGTSSVYLEELQRAWEDDPTVLTSHGTISSGTLDTPDDLDPAFYGFSEADLDREFFLGVWRMSGFLSENRPVQTLRSILTRLEQAYCGNIGYEYMHIADRERCNWLRDKIETPTPTQYNRERREVILDRLIWSTQFENFLATKWTAAKRFGLEGGETLIPGMKEMFDRSADLGVESIVIGMSHRGRLNVLGQGVVYETLHLSGLPNYTTGGTIHIVVNNQVAFTTDPQAGRSSQYCTDVAKALNAPIFHVMIIRNHPSSLEIYQNKLLESGLATKEDIDRIQSKVTTILNEEFLASKDYVPQRRDWLSAYWAGFKSPEQLSRIRNTGVKPEILKNVGKAITTLPETFKPHRAVKKIFADRFKMIETGEGVDWAVAEALAFATLLVEGNHVRLSGQMLKEVLSVTGILLFMIKKQGSVTVHWIISLSEFGVLGFELGYSMENPNSLVLWEAQFGDFSNGAQMSDDNPFVIPEMEPTLRNQIQTCNMQIVNVTTPANYFHVLRRQLHREFRKPLVVMSPKNLLRHKDCKSNLSEFDDVQGHPGFDKQGTRFKRLIKDQNDHSDLEEGIRRLVLCSGKVYYELDERRKSVDGKDVAICRVEQLCPFPYDLIQRELKRYPNAEIVWCQEEPMNMGAYSYIAPRLATAMKALNRVPCYMQIVVCHDGQTELD
;
A
#
# COMPACT_ATOMS: atom_id res chain seq x y z
N MET A 1 -59.04 28.73 8.92
CA MET A 1 -57.87 29.42 8.35
C MET A 1 -57.83 29.24 6.84
N ILE A 2 -57.64 28.01 6.30
CA ILE A 2 -57.53 27.82 4.84
C ILE A 2 -58.85 28.08 4.10
N GLU A 3 -59.98 27.54 4.57
CA GLU A 3 -61.28 27.74 3.90
C GLU A 3 -61.80 29.19 3.98
N THR A 4 -61.43 29.91 5.04
CA THR A 4 -61.91 31.27 5.31
C THR A 4 -60.92 32.35 4.86
N GLY A 5 -59.65 32.01 4.59
CA GLY A 5 -58.57 32.95 4.27
C GLY A 5 -58.13 33.85 5.43
N GLU A 6 -58.81 33.82 6.56
CA GLU A 6 -58.55 34.68 7.72
C GLU A 6 -57.71 33.98 8.80
N GLY A 7 -56.79 34.73 9.41
CA GLY A 7 -56.00 34.29 10.56
C GLY A 7 -54.84 33.35 10.24
N VAL A 8 -54.28 33.40 9.02
CA VAL A 8 -53.12 32.59 8.63
C VAL A 8 -51.88 33.01 9.43
N ASP A 9 -51.37 32.11 10.27
CA ASP A 9 -50.17 32.34 11.05
C ASP A 9 -48.88 32.10 10.22
N TRP A 10 -47.73 32.40 10.83
CA TRP A 10 -46.43 32.29 10.17
C TRP A 10 -46.10 30.85 9.72
N ALA A 11 -46.47 29.85 10.52
CA ALA A 11 -46.17 28.46 10.22
C ALA A 11 -47.01 27.95 9.04
N VAL A 12 -48.29 28.31 9.01
CA VAL A 12 -49.20 27.98 7.91
C VAL A 12 -48.80 28.73 6.64
N ALA A 13 -48.39 29.99 6.73
CA ALA A 13 -47.89 30.76 5.58
C ALA A 13 -46.60 30.15 4.98
N GLU A 14 -45.66 29.72 5.84
CA GLU A 14 -44.44 29.04 5.43
C GLU A 14 -44.72 27.66 4.79
N ALA A 15 -45.62 26.88 5.37
CA ALA A 15 -46.05 25.61 4.80
C ALA A 15 -46.74 25.80 3.43
N LEU A 16 -47.56 26.84 3.27
CA LEU A 16 -48.17 27.19 1.99
C LEU A 16 -47.11 27.60 0.95
N ALA A 17 -46.09 28.36 1.34
CA ALA A 17 -45.01 28.72 0.44
C ALA A 17 -44.23 27.48 -0.06
N PHE A 18 -43.90 26.56 0.84
CA PHE A 18 -43.27 25.29 0.45
C PHE A 18 -44.18 24.46 -0.45
N ALA A 19 -45.47 24.35 -0.13
CA ALA A 19 -46.44 23.67 -0.96
C ALA A 19 -46.50 24.26 -2.37
N THR A 20 -46.55 25.59 -2.51
CA THR A 20 -46.60 26.25 -3.83
C THR A 20 -45.32 26.04 -4.63
N LEU A 21 -44.14 26.05 -4.00
CA LEU A 21 -42.88 25.76 -4.68
C LEU A 21 -42.83 24.32 -5.19
N LEU A 22 -43.31 23.36 -4.39
CA LEU A 22 -43.43 21.96 -4.80
C LEU A 22 -44.41 21.80 -5.96
N VAL A 23 -45.51 22.56 -5.99
CA VAL A 23 -46.46 22.60 -7.12
C VAL A 23 -45.82 23.13 -8.40
N GLU A 24 -44.93 24.12 -8.28
CA GLU A 24 -44.16 24.67 -9.40
C GLU A 24 -43.00 23.77 -9.85
N GLY A 25 -42.83 22.59 -9.24
CA GLY A 25 -41.73 21.65 -9.53
C GLY A 25 -40.38 22.07 -8.93
N ASN A 26 -40.36 23.02 -7.99
CA ASN A 26 -39.16 23.50 -7.33
C ASN A 26 -38.96 22.78 -5.99
N HIS A 27 -37.88 22.00 -5.89
CA HIS A 27 -37.56 21.22 -4.69
C HIS A 27 -37.21 22.10 -3.49
N VAL A 28 -37.85 21.84 -2.34
CA VAL A 28 -37.58 22.53 -1.07
C VAL A 28 -36.89 21.58 -0.10
N ARG A 29 -35.64 21.88 0.27
CA ARG A 29 -34.88 21.13 1.29
C ARG A 29 -34.70 21.96 2.55
N LEU A 30 -35.16 21.44 3.68
CA LEU A 30 -34.91 22.02 5.00
C LEU A 30 -33.80 21.24 5.70
N SER A 31 -32.74 21.92 6.15
CA SER A 31 -31.60 21.30 6.85
C SER A 31 -31.17 22.13 8.05
N GLY A 32 -30.91 21.47 9.19
CA GLY A 32 -30.56 22.12 10.46
C GLY A 32 -30.79 21.20 11.65
N GLN A 33 -30.30 21.57 12.84
CA GLN A 33 -30.44 20.76 14.05
C GLN A 33 -31.87 20.73 14.62
N ASP A 34 -32.69 21.73 14.26
CA ASP A 34 -34.02 21.95 14.86
C ASP A 34 -35.09 22.17 13.79
N VAL A 35 -34.96 21.50 12.62
CA VAL A 35 -35.93 21.67 11.50
C VAL A 35 -37.27 21.00 11.78
N GLU A 36 -37.28 20.01 12.67
CA GLU A 36 -38.44 19.17 12.98
C GLU A 36 -39.52 19.99 13.70
N ARG A 37 -39.11 20.81 14.67
CA ARG A 37 -39.99 21.64 15.49
C ARG A 37 -39.85 23.15 15.26
N GLY A 38 -38.70 23.57 14.73
CA GLY A 38 -38.31 24.98 14.71
C GLY A 38 -38.02 25.49 16.13
N THR A 39 -37.26 26.59 16.22
CA THR A 39 -36.74 27.15 17.49
C THR A 39 -37.80 27.52 18.55
N PHE A 40 -39.09 27.51 18.18
CA PHE A 40 -40.21 27.81 19.08
C PHE A 40 -41.41 26.85 18.92
N SER A 41 -41.18 25.62 18.43
CA SER A 41 -42.26 24.65 18.16
C SER A 41 -43.35 25.15 17.20
N HIS A 42 -43.02 26.13 16.36
CA HIS A 42 -43.96 26.65 15.36
C HIS A 42 -44.05 25.73 14.13
N ARG A 43 -43.06 24.85 13.92
CA ARG A 43 -43.13 23.78 12.92
C ARG A 43 -43.48 22.48 13.61
N HIS A 44 -44.26 21.64 12.96
CA HIS A 44 -44.58 20.29 13.42
C HIS A 44 -44.31 19.30 12.29
N SER A 45 -43.14 19.41 11.66
CA SER A 45 -42.77 18.63 10.48
C SER A 45 -42.54 17.15 10.80
N VAL A 46 -42.27 16.81 12.07
CA VAL A 46 -42.14 15.42 12.56
C VAL A 46 -43.00 15.26 13.82
N VAL A 47 -43.85 14.23 13.81
CA VAL A 47 -44.69 13.83 14.93
C VAL A 47 -44.21 12.49 15.46
N HIS A 48 -44.25 12.33 16.77
CA HIS A 48 -43.85 11.09 17.45
C HIS A 48 -45.08 10.43 18.04
N ASP A 49 -45.31 9.17 17.68
CA ASP A 49 -46.22 8.32 18.42
C ASP A 49 -45.66 8.13 19.84
N GLN A 50 -46.49 8.43 20.85
CA GLN A 50 -46.07 8.43 22.25
C GLN A 50 -46.06 7.02 22.86
N GLU A 51 -46.74 6.04 22.25
CA GLU A 51 -46.85 4.67 22.75
C GLU A 51 -45.84 3.74 22.06
N THR A 52 -45.68 3.85 20.74
CA THR A 52 -44.76 3.01 19.96
C THR A 52 -43.38 3.64 19.80
N GLY A 53 -43.27 4.96 19.97
CA GLY A 53 -42.04 5.72 19.71
C GLY A 53 -41.74 5.90 18.22
N GLU A 54 -42.62 5.44 17.33
CA GLU A 54 -42.48 5.64 15.90
C GLU A 54 -42.50 7.12 15.53
N ARG A 55 -41.63 7.48 14.59
CA ARG A 55 -41.51 8.84 14.07
C ARG A 55 -42.23 8.90 12.75
N THR A 56 -43.25 9.73 12.65
CA THR A 56 -43.93 10.01 11.39
C THR A 56 -43.60 11.44 10.98
N VAL A 57 -42.92 11.58 9.85
CA VAL A 57 -42.69 12.91 9.26
C VAL A 57 -44.04 13.40 8.72
N HIS A 58 -44.60 14.43 9.35
CA HIS A 58 -45.83 15.06 8.93
C HIS A 58 -45.50 16.06 7.80
N TRP A 59 -44.97 15.56 6.68
CA TRP A 59 -45.10 16.29 5.43
C TRP A 59 -46.57 16.36 5.06
N ILE A 60 -46.91 17.29 4.18
CA ILE A 60 -48.20 17.32 3.48
C ILE A 60 -48.43 15.89 2.97
N ILE A 61 -49.36 15.17 3.62
CA ILE A 61 -49.73 13.81 3.24
C ILE A 61 -50.02 13.88 1.74
N PRO A 62 -49.44 13.01 0.89
CA PRO A 62 -49.78 12.98 -0.52
C PRO A 62 -51.30 12.93 -0.60
N VAL A 63 -51.89 14.01 -1.12
CA VAL A 63 -53.32 14.05 -1.34
C VAL A 63 -53.59 12.86 -2.25
N PRO A 64 -54.48 11.92 -1.88
CA PRO A 64 -54.75 10.77 -2.72
C PRO A 64 -54.98 11.25 -4.15
N PHE A 65 -54.29 10.68 -5.13
CA PHE A 65 -54.32 11.18 -6.52
C PHE A 65 -55.74 11.34 -7.06
N SER A 66 -56.71 10.61 -6.49
CA SER A 66 -58.16 10.74 -6.72
C SER A 66 -58.78 12.09 -6.34
N ARG A 67 -58.07 12.98 -5.63
CA ARG A 67 -58.53 14.30 -5.18
C ARG A 67 -57.78 15.47 -5.83
N LEU A 68 -56.85 15.22 -6.75
CA LEU A 68 -56.06 16.25 -7.46
C LEU A 68 -56.52 16.36 -8.92
N THR A 69 -56.62 17.59 -9.44
CA THR A 69 -56.97 17.88 -10.85
C THR A 69 -55.78 17.64 -11.79
N ASP A 70 -56.04 17.24 -13.05
CA ASP A 70 -55.03 16.84 -14.05
C ASP A 70 -53.81 17.76 -14.20
N SER A 71 -53.97 19.08 -14.08
CA SER A 71 -52.84 20.05 -14.16
C SER A 71 -51.85 19.99 -12.98
N PHE A 72 -52.21 19.35 -11.86
CA PHE A 72 -51.41 19.27 -10.64
C PHE A 72 -50.44 18.08 -10.65
N LEU A 73 -50.68 17.12 -11.54
CA LEU A 73 -50.04 15.80 -11.60
C LEU A 73 -48.68 15.82 -12.32
N ASP A 74 -48.48 16.71 -13.29
CA ASP A 74 -47.28 16.66 -14.13
C ASP A 74 -46.00 17.08 -13.41
N GLY A 75 -46.07 17.99 -12.43
CA GLY A 75 -44.89 18.49 -11.69
C GLY A 75 -44.57 17.77 -10.38
N THR A 76 -45.58 17.26 -9.66
CA THR A 76 -45.38 16.55 -8.38
C THR A 76 -45.07 15.07 -8.57
N SER A 77 -45.64 14.42 -9.59
CA SER A 77 -45.40 13.00 -9.86
C SER A 77 -43.96 12.72 -10.29
N SER A 78 -43.31 13.66 -11.00
CA SER A 78 -41.89 13.54 -11.36
C SER A 78 -40.96 13.55 -10.15
N VAL A 79 -41.33 14.28 -9.08
CA VAL A 79 -40.55 14.32 -7.83
C VAL A 79 -40.66 13.00 -7.08
N TYR A 80 -41.88 12.44 -6.99
CA TYR A 80 -42.08 11.13 -6.37
C TYR A 80 -41.40 10.00 -7.16
N LEU A 81 -41.40 10.06 -8.49
CA LEU A 81 -40.67 9.12 -9.33
C LEU A 81 -39.15 9.25 -9.19
N GLU A 82 -38.63 10.47 -8.99
CA GLU A 82 -37.20 10.69 -8.71
C GLU A 82 -36.81 10.14 -7.33
N GLU A 83 -37.60 10.41 -6.29
CA GLU A 83 -37.35 9.88 -4.95
C GLU A 83 -37.48 8.34 -4.91
N LEU A 84 -38.49 7.78 -5.59
CA LEU A 84 -38.61 6.34 -5.77
C LEU A 84 -37.39 5.78 -6.50
N GLN A 85 -36.96 6.36 -7.63
CA GLN A 85 -35.73 5.89 -8.29
C GLN A 85 -34.50 5.98 -7.37
N ARG A 86 -34.36 7.05 -6.59
CA ARG A 86 -33.26 7.19 -5.62
C ARG A 86 -33.30 6.10 -4.55
N ALA A 87 -34.47 5.70 -4.05
CA ALA A 87 -34.58 4.59 -3.12
C ALA A 87 -34.05 3.27 -3.72
N TRP A 88 -34.35 3.01 -5.01
CA TRP A 88 -33.82 1.84 -5.73
C TRP A 88 -32.31 1.94 -6.02
N GLU A 89 -31.76 3.16 -6.12
CA GLU A 89 -30.32 3.41 -6.31
C GLU A 89 -29.52 3.35 -5.00
N ASP A 90 -30.13 3.76 -3.88
CA ASP A 90 -29.52 3.81 -2.55
C ASP A 90 -29.53 2.45 -1.85
N ASP A 91 -30.55 1.61 -2.11
CA ASP A 91 -30.71 0.35 -1.40
C ASP A 91 -30.48 -0.92 -2.25
N PRO A 92 -29.31 -1.58 -2.12
CA PRO A 92 -29.08 -2.89 -2.72
C PRO A 92 -29.78 -4.05 -1.96
N THR A 93 -30.50 -3.81 -0.86
CA THR A 93 -31.10 -4.86 -0.02
C THR A 93 -32.17 -5.69 -0.74
N VAL A 94 -32.71 -5.24 -1.87
CA VAL A 94 -33.69 -6.02 -2.67
C VAL A 94 -33.13 -7.36 -3.15
N LEU A 95 -31.79 -7.47 -3.21
CA LEU A 95 -31.06 -8.72 -3.46
C LEU A 95 -31.33 -9.81 -2.39
N THR A 96 -31.76 -9.42 -1.18
CA THR A 96 -31.87 -10.35 -0.04
C THR A 96 -33.19 -11.10 0.02
N SER A 97 -34.24 -10.65 -0.69
CA SER A 97 -35.51 -11.36 -0.75
C SER A 97 -35.39 -12.76 -1.37
N HIS A 98 -34.32 -13.04 -2.12
CA HIS A 98 -34.14 -14.30 -2.85
C HIS A 98 -32.79 -15.03 -2.60
N GLY A 99 -31.86 -14.55 -1.75
CA GLY A 99 -30.48 -15.05 -1.81
C GLY A 99 -29.59 -15.11 -0.56
N THR A 100 -29.97 -14.58 0.61
CA THR A 100 -29.13 -14.67 1.82
C THR A 100 -29.46 -15.86 2.72
N ILE A 101 -28.44 -16.43 3.35
CA ILE A 101 -28.51 -17.62 4.22
C ILE A 101 -29.25 -17.34 5.55
N SER A 102 -29.70 -16.11 5.80
CA SER A 102 -30.59 -15.83 6.91
C SER A 102 -31.99 -16.33 6.59
N SER A 103 -32.48 -17.25 7.42
CA SER A 103 -33.84 -17.78 7.46
C SER A 103 -34.93 -16.74 7.80
N GLY A 104 -34.78 -15.51 7.33
CA GLY A 104 -35.74 -14.43 7.50
C GLY A 104 -35.98 -13.77 6.14
N THR A 105 -37.23 -13.74 5.72
CA THR A 105 -37.72 -12.78 4.75
C THR A 105 -37.34 -11.40 5.27
N LEU A 106 -36.34 -10.77 4.67
CA LEU A 106 -36.14 -9.33 4.84
C LEU A 106 -37.34 -8.69 4.14
N ASP A 107 -38.19 -8.02 4.93
CA ASP A 107 -39.30 -7.25 4.40
C ASP A 107 -38.76 -6.25 3.39
N THR A 108 -39.46 -6.10 2.26
CA THR A 108 -39.14 -5.07 1.28
C THR A 108 -39.13 -3.72 2.00
N PRO A 109 -38.04 -2.94 1.94
CA PRO A 109 -38.02 -1.59 2.48
C PRO A 109 -39.26 -0.80 2.05
N ASP A 110 -39.91 -0.13 2.99
CA ASP A 110 -41.16 0.59 2.75
C ASP A 110 -41.02 1.64 1.64
N ASP A 111 -39.83 2.23 1.50
CA ASP A 111 -39.48 3.24 0.50
C ASP A 111 -39.25 2.70 -0.92
N LEU A 112 -39.35 1.39 -1.14
CA LEU A 112 -39.39 0.77 -2.46
C LEU A 112 -40.82 0.46 -2.92
N ASP A 113 -41.79 0.44 -2.00
CA ASP A 113 -43.20 0.24 -2.33
C ASP A 113 -43.77 1.54 -2.95
N PRO A 114 -44.29 1.52 -4.19
CA PRO A 114 -44.95 2.68 -4.78
C PRO A 114 -46.07 3.26 -3.89
N ALA A 115 -46.70 2.44 -3.03
CA ALA A 115 -47.72 2.89 -2.08
C ALA A 115 -47.19 3.88 -1.05
N PHE A 116 -45.91 3.81 -0.68
CA PHE A 116 -45.27 4.79 0.21
C PHE A 116 -45.30 6.21 -0.37
N TYR A 117 -45.19 6.33 -1.69
CA TYR A 117 -45.28 7.60 -2.41
C TYR A 117 -46.71 7.98 -2.82
N GLY A 118 -47.70 7.20 -2.39
CA GLY A 118 -49.12 7.44 -2.68
C GLY A 118 -49.61 6.90 -4.03
N PHE A 119 -48.80 6.10 -4.74
CA PHE A 119 -49.25 5.42 -5.95
C PHE A 119 -50.11 4.20 -5.61
N SER A 120 -51.19 4.01 -6.35
CA SER A 120 -52.07 2.84 -6.24
C SER A 120 -51.98 1.95 -7.48
N GLU A 121 -52.57 0.76 -7.45
CA GLU A 121 -52.65 -0.10 -8.64
C GLU A 121 -53.31 0.60 -9.84
N ALA A 122 -54.24 1.53 -9.59
CA ALA A 122 -54.90 2.30 -10.65
C ALA A 122 -53.94 3.27 -11.37
N ASP A 123 -52.82 3.61 -10.75
CA ASP A 123 -51.82 4.52 -11.30
C ASP A 123 -50.77 3.83 -12.18
N LEU A 124 -50.69 2.49 -12.15
CA LEU A 124 -49.68 1.72 -12.88
C LEU A 124 -49.71 1.95 -14.40
N ASP A 125 -50.89 2.10 -14.98
CA ASP A 125 -51.05 2.29 -16.42
C ASP A 125 -51.16 3.77 -16.83
N ARG A 126 -50.97 4.70 -15.88
CA ARG A 126 -50.92 6.14 -16.17
C ARG A 126 -49.59 6.50 -16.81
N GLU A 127 -49.66 7.42 -17.76
CA GLU A 127 -48.53 7.96 -18.50
C GLU A 127 -47.88 9.13 -17.75
N PHE A 128 -46.55 9.11 -17.63
CA PHE A 128 -45.77 10.16 -16.97
C PHE A 128 -44.80 10.81 -17.95
N PHE A 129 -44.73 12.14 -17.93
CA PHE A 129 -43.70 12.90 -18.63
C PHE A 129 -42.42 12.89 -17.80
N LEU A 130 -41.36 12.33 -18.38
CA LEU A 130 -40.07 12.17 -17.71
C LEU A 130 -39.12 13.27 -18.18
N GLY A 131 -38.54 14.03 -17.26
CA GLY A 131 -37.66 15.14 -17.63
C GLY A 131 -36.86 15.74 -16.48
N VAL A 132 -36.14 14.91 -15.72
CA VAL A 132 -35.37 15.40 -14.57
C VAL A 132 -34.10 16.10 -15.06
N TRP A 133 -33.98 17.39 -14.72
CA TRP A 133 -32.87 18.23 -15.16
C TRP A 133 -31.51 17.68 -14.69
N ARG A 134 -30.57 17.51 -15.63
CA ARG A 134 -29.20 16.97 -15.42
C ARG A 134 -29.15 15.54 -14.86
N MET A 135 -30.11 14.70 -15.21
CA MET A 135 -30.08 13.26 -14.90
C MET A 135 -29.94 12.41 -16.17
N SER A 136 -29.14 11.34 -16.08
CA SER A 136 -28.99 10.33 -17.14
C SER A 136 -29.89 9.12 -16.86
N GLY A 137 -30.02 8.18 -17.80
CA GLY A 137 -30.81 6.95 -17.59
C GLY A 137 -32.29 7.06 -17.98
N PHE A 138 -33.15 6.31 -17.28
CA PHE A 138 -34.56 6.12 -17.61
C PHE A 138 -35.41 7.39 -17.47
N LEU A 139 -35.10 8.29 -16.52
CA LEU A 139 -35.83 9.56 -16.29
C LEU A 139 -35.14 10.80 -16.90
N SER A 140 -34.23 10.61 -17.87
CA SER A 140 -33.50 11.73 -18.52
C SER A 140 -34.40 12.66 -19.34
N GLU A 141 -33.97 13.92 -19.50
CA GLU A 141 -34.70 15.04 -20.15
C GLU A 141 -35.27 14.77 -21.56
N ASN A 142 -34.74 13.78 -22.29
CA ASN A 142 -35.07 13.52 -23.69
C ASN A 142 -35.82 12.20 -23.92
N ARG A 143 -36.44 11.63 -22.88
CA ARG A 143 -37.15 10.34 -22.99
C ARG A 143 -38.64 10.53 -23.33
N PRO A 144 -39.22 9.62 -24.12
CA PRO A 144 -40.66 9.63 -24.39
C PRO A 144 -41.45 9.35 -23.12
N VAL A 145 -42.71 9.76 -23.12
CA VAL A 145 -43.72 9.43 -22.10
C VAL A 145 -43.76 7.91 -21.89
N GLN A 146 -43.78 7.46 -20.64
CA GLN A 146 -43.83 6.04 -20.26
C GLN A 146 -44.86 5.82 -19.15
N THR A 147 -45.40 4.60 -19.07
CA THR A 147 -46.29 4.23 -17.97
C THR A 147 -45.52 3.96 -16.68
N LEU A 148 -46.13 4.19 -15.52
CA LEU A 148 -45.53 3.85 -14.22
C LEU A 148 -45.11 2.38 -14.17
N ARG A 149 -45.94 1.47 -14.69
CA ARG A 149 -45.62 0.04 -14.82
C ARG A 149 -44.33 -0.18 -15.61
N SER A 150 -44.18 0.48 -16.75
CA SER A 150 -42.96 0.36 -17.57
C SER A 150 -41.73 0.90 -16.84
N ILE A 151 -41.87 1.96 -16.05
CA ILE A 151 -40.78 2.55 -15.26
C ILE A 151 -40.36 1.57 -14.15
N LEU A 152 -41.32 1.11 -13.34
CA LEU A 152 -41.09 0.17 -12.23
C LEU A 152 -40.45 -1.13 -12.73
N THR A 153 -40.98 -1.73 -13.81
CA THR A 153 -40.40 -2.94 -14.39
C THR A 153 -38.96 -2.75 -14.83
N ARG A 154 -38.60 -1.55 -15.34
CA ARG A 154 -37.23 -1.27 -15.76
C ARG A 154 -36.29 -1.03 -14.58
N LEU A 155 -36.74 -0.30 -13.55
CA LEU A 155 -35.98 -0.13 -12.32
C LEU A 155 -35.73 -1.49 -11.65
N GLU A 156 -36.74 -2.36 -11.62
CA GLU A 156 -36.62 -3.73 -11.13
C GLU A 156 -35.64 -4.57 -11.93
N GLN A 157 -35.70 -4.52 -13.26
CA GLN A 157 -34.73 -5.21 -14.11
C GLN A 157 -33.31 -4.69 -13.95
N ALA A 158 -33.14 -3.39 -13.68
CA ALA A 158 -31.84 -2.75 -13.56
C ALA A 158 -31.18 -2.99 -12.20
N TYR A 159 -31.92 -2.82 -11.09
CA TYR A 159 -31.38 -2.77 -9.74
C TYR A 159 -31.68 -4.01 -8.90
N CYS A 160 -32.66 -4.84 -9.28
CA CYS A 160 -33.08 -6.03 -8.53
C CYS A 160 -32.79 -7.35 -9.25
N GLY A 161 -31.82 -7.32 -10.17
CA GLY A 161 -31.34 -8.50 -10.88
C GLY A 161 -30.28 -9.30 -10.11
N ASN A 162 -29.44 -10.02 -10.85
CA ASN A 162 -28.33 -10.81 -10.27
C ASN A 162 -27.10 -9.96 -9.85
N ILE A 163 -27.16 -8.66 -10.11
CA ILE A 163 -26.10 -7.70 -9.80
C ILE A 163 -26.72 -6.56 -9.00
N GLY A 164 -26.17 -6.32 -7.81
CA GLY A 164 -26.45 -5.16 -6.99
C GLY A 164 -25.41 -4.06 -7.19
N TYR A 165 -25.83 -2.81 -7.07
CA TYR A 165 -24.97 -1.65 -7.27
C TYR A 165 -25.03 -0.75 -6.04
N GLU A 166 -23.88 -0.35 -5.50
CA GLU A 166 -23.78 0.75 -4.54
C GLU A 166 -22.86 1.81 -5.11
N TYR A 167 -23.43 2.95 -5.48
CA TYR A 167 -22.67 4.06 -6.06
C TYR A 167 -23.18 5.44 -5.62
N MET A 168 -24.31 5.52 -4.94
CA MET A 168 -24.90 6.80 -4.54
C MET A 168 -24.16 7.49 -3.39
N HIS A 169 -23.31 6.76 -2.65
CA HIS A 169 -22.36 7.37 -1.70
C HIS A 169 -21.28 8.22 -2.39
N ILE A 170 -21.14 8.12 -3.71
CA ILE A 170 -20.18 8.91 -4.49
C ILE A 170 -20.69 10.35 -4.64
N ALA A 171 -19.92 11.30 -4.11
CA ALA A 171 -20.28 12.73 -4.17
C ALA A 171 -20.24 13.34 -5.59
N ASP A 172 -19.53 12.72 -6.53
CA ASP A 172 -19.37 13.19 -7.91
C ASP A 172 -20.55 12.77 -8.81
N ARG A 173 -21.41 13.74 -9.11
CA ARG A 173 -22.63 13.52 -9.92
C ARG A 173 -22.34 13.07 -11.34
N GLU A 174 -21.23 13.48 -11.95
CA GLU A 174 -20.89 13.03 -13.32
C GLU A 174 -20.56 11.53 -13.33
N ARG A 175 -19.88 11.04 -12.28
CA ARG A 175 -19.60 9.60 -12.12
C ARG A 175 -20.88 8.81 -11.86
N CYS A 176 -21.77 9.30 -11.00
CA CYS A 176 -23.06 8.65 -10.76
C CYS A 176 -23.90 8.60 -12.04
N ASN A 177 -23.96 9.69 -12.81
CA ASN A 177 -24.65 9.72 -14.10
C ASN A 177 -24.04 8.75 -15.12
N TRP A 178 -22.71 8.64 -15.16
CA TRP A 178 -22.02 7.68 -16.04
C TRP A 178 -22.35 6.24 -15.66
N LEU A 179 -22.36 5.90 -14.37
CA LEU A 179 -22.74 4.57 -13.88
C LEU A 179 -24.21 4.27 -14.21
N ARG A 180 -25.10 5.22 -13.93
CA ARG A 180 -26.53 5.10 -14.23
C ARG A 180 -26.79 4.82 -15.71
N ASP A 181 -26.12 5.53 -16.63
CA ASP A 181 -26.23 5.28 -18.07
C ASP A 181 -25.80 3.85 -18.47
N LYS A 182 -24.84 3.26 -17.76
CA LYS A 182 -24.41 1.88 -17.99
C LYS A 182 -25.35 0.86 -17.37
N ILE A 183 -25.84 1.11 -16.17
CA ILE A 183 -26.73 0.19 -15.43
C ILE A 183 -28.11 0.14 -16.10
N GLU A 184 -28.67 1.32 -16.40
CA GLU A 184 -30.01 1.49 -16.98
C GLU A 184 -30.01 1.35 -18.51
N THR A 185 -29.09 0.55 -19.06
CA THR A 185 -29.07 0.29 -20.51
C THR A 185 -30.28 -0.60 -20.87
N PRO A 186 -31.13 -0.21 -21.83
CA PRO A 186 -32.36 -0.96 -22.16
C PRO A 186 -32.15 -2.38 -22.69
N THR A 187 -30.95 -2.69 -23.17
CA THR A 187 -30.64 -3.99 -23.79
C THR A 187 -29.28 -4.47 -23.28
N PRO A 188 -29.21 -5.59 -22.55
CA PRO A 188 -27.96 -6.17 -22.12
C PRO A 188 -27.07 -6.54 -23.31
N THR A 189 -25.75 -6.49 -23.10
CA THR A 189 -24.78 -6.91 -24.12
C THR A 189 -25.02 -8.37 -24.50
N GLN A 190 -25.23 -8.63 -25.80
CA GLN A 190 -25.39 -10.00 -26.29
C GLN A 190 -24.05 -10.56 -26.75
N TYR A 191 -23.64 -11.68 -26.16
CA TYR A 191 -22.45 -12.42 -26.58
C TYR A 191 -22.76 -13.33 -27.77
N ASN A 192 -21.85 -13.36 -28.74
CA ASN A 192 -21.91 -14.30 -29.85
C ASN A 192 -21.62 -15.75 -29.38
N ARG A 193 -21.84 -16.72 -30.27
CA ARG A 193 -21.62 -18.15 -29.98
C ARG A 193 -20.19 -18.43 -29.52
N GLU A 194 -19.20 -17.90 -30.24
CA GLU A 194 -17.78 -18.10 -29.96
C GLU A 194 -17.40 -17.63 -28.55
N ARG A 195 -17.85 -16.43 -28.14
CA ARG A 195 -17.55 -15.89 -26.81
C ARG A 195 -18.20 -16.73 -25.71
N ARG A 196 -19.41 -17.24 -25.94
CA ARG A 196 -20.10 -18.14 -25.00
C ARG A 196 -19.39 -19.48 -24.83
N GLU A 197 -18.85 -20.03 -25.92
CA GLU A 197 -18.02 -21.24 -25.90
C GLU A 197 -16.71 -21.00 -25.13
N VAL A 198 -16.08 -19.83 -25.28
CA VAL A 198 -14.89 -19.45 -24.49
C VAL A 198 -15.20 -19.33 -23.00
N ILE A 199 -16.34 -18.74 -22.63
CA ILE A 199 -16.78 -18.66 -21.22
C ILE A 199 -17.00 -20.08 -20.66
N LEU A 200 -17.63 -20.97 -21.44
CA LEU A 200 -17.85 -22.36 -21.06
C LEU A 200 -16.53 -23.11 -20.86
N ASP A 201 -15.57 -22.99 -21.79
CA ASP A 201 -14.24 -23.61 -21.70
C ASP A 201 -13.50 -23.16 -20.43
N ARG A 202 -13.48 -21.84 -20.15
CA ARG A 202 -12.86 -21.27 -18.94
C ARG A 202 -13.51 -21.82 -17.65
N LEU A 203 -14.82 -21.94 -17.64
CA LEU A 203 -15.56 -22.45 -16.48
C LEU A 203 -15.30 -23.95 -16.28
N ILE A 204 -15.31 -24.76 -17.35
CA ILE A 204 -14.95 -26.19 -17.30
C ILE A 204 -13.53 -26.37 -16.75
N TRP A 205 -12.55 -25.60 -17.25
CA TRP A 205 -11.18 -25.62 -16.74
C TRP A 205 -11.14 -25.38 -15.24
N SER A 206 -11.78 -24.30 -14.77
CA SER A 206 -11.75 -23.93 -13.34
C SER A 206 -12.35 -25.01 -12.44
N THR A 207 -13.48 -25.62 -12.83
CA THR A 207 -14.16 -26.66 -12.06
C THR A 207 -13.42 -28.00 -12.12
N GLN A 208 -13.02 -28.45 -13.32
CA GLN A 208 -12.34 -29.74 -13.46
C GLN A 208 -10.97 -29.74 -12.82
N PHE A 209 -10.25 -28.62 -12.83
CA PHE A 209 -8.97 -28.50 -12.14
C PHE A 209 -9.10 -28.74 -10.64
N GLU A 210 -10.08 -28.11 -9.98
CA GLU A 210 -10.34 -28.31 -8.54
C GLU A 210 -10.74 -29.76 -8.25
N ASN A 211 -11.64 -30.34 -9.04
CA ASN A 211 -12.04 -31.74 -8.91
C ASN A 211 -10.86 -32.70 -9.08
N PHE A 212 -9.98 -32.40 -10.04
CA PHE A 212 -8.77 -33.18 -10.29
C PHE A 212 -7.81 -33.13 -9.10
N LEU A 213 -7.54 -31.93 -8.56
CA LEU A 213 -6.71 -31.75 -7.37
C LEU A 213 -7.29 -32.47 -6.16
N ALA A 214 -8.60 -32.34 -5.92
CA ALA A 214 -9.31 -33.02 -4.83
C ALA A 214 -9.20 -34.55 -4.92
N THR A 215 -9.23 -35.10 -6.14
CA THR A 215 -9.12 -36.54 -6.38
C THR A 215 -7.69 -37.06 -6.19
N LYS A 216 -6.69 -36.33 -6.69
CA LYS A 216 -5.29 -36.78 -6.69
C LYS A 216 -4.57 -36.51 -5.36
N TRP A 217 -4.95 -35.44 -4.64
CA TRP A 217 -4.32 -35.03 -3.37
C TRP A 217 -5.35 -34.85 -2.25
N THR A 218 -5.97 -35.96 -1.85
CA THR A 218 -7.07 -35.99 -0.86
C THR A 218 -6.70 -35.41 0.51
N ALA A 219 -5.46 -35.59 0.96
CA ALA A 219 -4.98 -35.12 2.27
C ALA A 219 -4.38 -33.69 2.24
N ALA A 220 -4.17 -33.11 1.05
CA ALA A 220 -3.51 -31.82 0.93
C ALA A 220 -4.50 -30.65 1.09
N LYS A 221 -4.09 -29.63 1.85
CA LYS A 221 -4.82 -28.36 1.92
C LYS A 221 -4.55 -27.56 0.65
N ARG A 222 -5.60 -27.31 -0.15
CA ARG A 222 -5.51 -26.59 -1.43
C ARG A 222 -6.11 -25.17 -1.42
N PHE A 223 -7.03 -24.89 -0.49
CA PHE A 223 -7.83 -23.66 -0.47
C PHE A 223 -8.52 -23.35 -1.82
N GLY A 224 -9.17 -24.37 -2.38
CA GLY A 224 -9.75 -24.33 -3.72
C GLY A 224 -10.85 -23.28 -3.90
N LEU A 225 -11.22 -23.07 -5.16
CA LEU A 225 -12.20 -22.09 -5.61
C LEU A 225 -13.62 -22.68 -5.74
N GLU A 226 -13.91 -23.82 -5.11
CA GLU A 226 -15.22 -24.47 -5.26
C GLU A 226 -16.35 -23.54 -4.76
N GLY A 227 -17.37 -23.32 -5.60
CA GLY A 227 -18.45 -22.37 -5.40
C GLY A 227 -18.14 -20.92 -5.80
N GLY A 228 -16.90 -20.61 -6.20
CA GLY A 228 -16.46 -19.29 -6.68
C GLY A 228 -15.85 -19.32 -8.08
N GLU A 229 -16.12 -20.37 -8.86
CA GLU A 229 -15.44 -20.67 -10.13
C GLU A 229 -15.65 -19.60 -11.20
N THR A 230 -16.76 -18.84 -11.13
CA THR A 230 -17.08 -17.72 -12.02
C THR A 230 -16.06 -16.58 -11.96
N LEU A 231 -15.22 -16.54 -10.91
CA LEU A 231 -14.06 -15.65 -10.82
C LEU A 231 -13.13 -15.80 -12.04
N ILE A 232 -12.89 -17.03 -12.51
CA ILE A 232 -11.94 -17.30 -13.60
C ILE A 232 -12.40 -16.72 -14.94
N PRO A 233 -13.62 -17.02 -15.45
CA PRO A 233 -14.09 -16.40 -16.69
C PRO A 233 -14.23 -14.88 -16.55
N GLY A 234 -14.70 -14.36 -15.41
CA GLY A 234 -14.81 -12.91 -15.19
C GLY A 234 -13.47 -12.19 -15.21
N MET A 235 -12.46 -12.73 -14.53
CA MET A 235 -11.11 -12.17 -14.52
C MET A 235 -10.45 -12.24 -15.90
N LYS A 236 -10.59 -13.35 -16.63
CA LYS A 236 -10.04 -13.45 -17.99
C LYS A 236 -10.76 -12.52 -18.98
N GLU A 237 -12.07 -12.31 -18.83
CA GLU A 237 -12.81 -11.32 -19.62
C GLU A 237 -12.27 -9.91 -19.38
N MET A 238 -12.02 -9.56 -18.11
CA MET A 238 -11.41 -8.29 -17.74
C MET A 238 -10.01 -8.12 -18.35
N PHE A 239 -9.20 -9.17 -18.41
CA PHE A 239 -7.87 -9.12 -19.03
C PHE A 239 -7.94 -8.94 -20.54
N ASP A 240 -8.80 -9.70 -21.23
CA ASP A 240 -9.01 -9.55 -22.67
C ASP A 240 -9.45 -8.10 -22.98
N ARG A 241 -10.42 -7.59 -22.22
CA ARG A 241 -10.91 -6.22 -22.39
C ARG A 241 -9.83 -5.17 -22.09
N SER A 242 -8.99 -5.40 -21.09
CA SER A 242 -7.87 -4.52 -20.77
C SER A 242 -6.86 -4.49 -21.91
N ALA A 243 -6.53 -5.65 -22.48
CA ALA A 243 -5.64 -5.75 -23.63
C ALA A 243 -6.22 -5.05 -24.87
N ASP A 244 -7.52 -5.20 -25.15
CA ASP A 244 -8.21 -4.51 -26.25
C ASP A 244 -8.14 -2.97 -26.10
N LEU A 245 -8.07 -2.47 -24.87
CA LEU A 245 -7.94 -1.04 -24.55
C LEU A 245 -6.48 -0.57 -24.53
N GLY A 246 -5.51 -1.45 -24.83
CA GLY A 246 -4.09 -1.13 -24.90
C GLY A 246 -3.32 -1.26 -23.58
N VAL A 247 -3.85 -1.97 -22.58
CA VAL A 247 -3.11 -2.26 -21.34
C VAL A 247 -1.97 -3.24 -21.64
N GLU A 248 -0.74 -2.82 -21.41
CA GLU A 248 0.48 -3.62 -21.68
C GLU A 248 0.87 -4.53 -20.50
N SER A 249 0.50 -4.17 -19.27
CA SER A 249 0.91 -4.87 -18.05
C SER A 249 -0.22 -4.97 -17.03
N ILE A 250 -0.38 -6.14 -16.42
CA ILE A 250 -1.34 -6.38 -15.33
C ILE A 250 -0.58 -6.94 -14.13
N VAL A 251 -0.70 -6.26 -13.00
CA VAL A 251 -0.13 -6.71 -11.71
C VAL A 251 -1.27 -7.21 -10.84
N ILE A 252 -1.25 -8.49 -10.48
CA ILE A 252 -2.37 -9.13 -9.76
C ILE A 252 -2.07 -9.19 -8.28
N GLY A 253 -3.10 -8.79 -7.55
CA GLY A 253 -3.19 -8.75 -6.12
C GLY A 253 -4.04 -9.84 -5.45
N MET A 254 -3.59 -11.10 -5.25
CA MET A 254 -4.41 -12.13 -4.59
C MET A 254 -3.91 -12.81 -3.29
N SER A 255 -4.88 -13.40 -2.55
CA SER A 255 -4.70 -14.22 -1.34
C SER A 255 -4.60 -15.74 -1.65
N HIS A 256 -5.00 -16.62 -0.75
CA HIS A 256 -4.92 -18.09 -0.92
C HIS A 256 -6.15 -18.72 -1.60
N ARG A 257 -7.33 -18.08 -1.55
CA ARG A 257 -8.58 -18.64 -2.07
C ARG A 257 -8.55 -18.73 -3.59
N GLY A 258 -8.65 -19.95 -4.13
CA GLY A 258 -8.54 -20.19 -5.57
C GLY A 258 -7.18 -19.78 -6.14
N ARG A 259 -6.16 -19.63 -5.28
CA ARG A 259 -4.86 -19.12 -5.71
C ARG A 259 -4.24 -20.02 -6.75
N LEU A 260 -4.24 -21.33 -6.55
CA LEU A 260 -3.71 -22.28 -7.54
C LEU A 260 -4.42 -22.17 -8.90
N ASN A 261 -5.65 -21.66 -8.91
CA ASN A 261 -6.46 -21.39 -10.10
C ASN A 261 -6.12 -20.03 -10.77
N VAL A 262 -5.42 -19.11 -10.09
CA VAL A 262 -5.21 -17.70 -10.49
C VAL A 262 -3.74 -17.21 -10.46
N LEU A 263 -2.99 -17.53 -9.41
CA LEU A 263 -1.60 -17.18 -9.04
C LEU A 263 -1.02 -15.80 -9.46
N GLY A 264 -1.12 -14.79 -8.56
CA GLY A 264 -0.26 -13.57 -8.45
C GLY A 264 -0.70 -12.61 -7.32
N GLN A 265 0.20 -12.11 -6.44
CA GLN A 265 0.01 -11.71 -5.00
C GLN A 265 -0.62 -10.34 -4.61
N GLY A 266 -1.44 -10.29 -3.54
CA GLY A 266 -2.32 -9.15 -3.14
C GLY A 266 -2.14 -8.42 -1.83
N VAL A 267 -2.83 -7.27 -1.73
CA VAL A 267 -2.65 -6.27 -0.68
C VAL A 267 -3.99 -5.73 -0.12
N VAL A 268 -3.97 -5.41 1.17
CA VAL A 268 -5.10 -5.07 2.07
C VAL A 268 -5.16 -3.55 2.34
N TYR A 269 -6.36 -3.08 2.69
CA TYR A 269 -6.84 -1.77 3.21
C TYR A 269 -5.88 -0.56 3.33
N GLU A 270 -4.68 -0.68 3.88
CA GLU A 270 -3.73 0.46 3.93
C GLU A 270 -3.37 0.98 2.53
N THR A 271 -3.35 0.10 1.53
CA THR A 271 -3.09 0.51 0.12
C THR A 271 -4.28 1.22 -0.52
N LEU A 272 -5.51 0.94 -0.05
CA LEU A 272 -6.71 1.62 -0.55
C LEU A 272 -6.63 3.13 -0.26
N HIS A 273 -6.15 3.53 0.93
CA HIS A 273 -5.92 4.93 1.26
C HIS A 273 -4.87 5.61 0.35
N LEU A 274 -3.90 4.85 -0.15
CA LEU A 274 -2.85 5.37 -1.05
C LEU A 274 -3.36 5.64 -2.48
N SER A 275 -4.50 5.07 -2.88
CA SER A 275 -5.01 5.08 -4.26
C SER A 275 -5.23 6.50 -4.83
N GLY A 276 -5.63 7.46 -3.99
CA GLY A 276 -5.84 8.86 -4.36
C GLY A 276 -4.64 9.78 -4.09
N LEU A 277 -3.58 9.30 -3.45
CA LEU A 277 -2.45 10.15 -3.08
C LEU A 277 -1.55 10.41 -4.29
N PRO A 278 -1.16 11.67 -4.53
CA PRO A 278 -0.17 11.99 -5.55
C PRO A 278 1.10 11.17 -5.37
N ASN A 279 1.57 10.55 -6.46
CA ASN A 279 2.76 9.69 -6.53
C ASN A 279 2.68 8.29 -5.88
N TYR A 280 1.53 7.92 -5.30
CA TYR A 280 1.20 6.54 -4.92
C TYR A 280 0.03 5.97 -5.73
N THR A 281 -0.79 6.85 -6.30
CA THR A 281 -1.86 6.46 -7.21
C THR A 281 -1.34 5.66 -8.41
N THR A 282 -2.05 4.58 -8.72
CA THR A 282 -1.87 3.74 -9.91
C THR A 282 -2.89 4.07 -11.01
N GLY A 283 -3.67 5.15 -10.85
CA GLY A 283 -4.81 5.47 -11.72
C GLY A 283 -6.11 4.74 -11.33
N GLY A 284 -6.10 4.02 -10.21
CA GLY A 284 -7.21 3.19 -9.73
C GLY A 284 -6.81 1.71 -9.69
N THR A 285 -7.51 0.93 -8.86
CA THR A 285 -7.29 -0.51 -8.71
C THR A 285 -8.63 -1.22 -8.71
N ILE A 286 -8.73 -2.33 -9.45
CA ILE A 286 -9.93 -3.18 -9.42
C ILE A 286 -9.78 -4.17 -8.26
N HIS A 287 -10.71 -4.10 -7.30
CA HIS A 287 -10.74 -5.00 -6.15
C HIS A 287 -11.82 -6.06 -6.34
N ILE A 288 -11.40 -7.33 -6.35
CA ILE A 288 -12.32 -8.48 -6.41
C ILE A 288 -12.31 -9.16 -5.05
N VAL A 289 -13.47 -9.15 -4.37
CA VAL A 289 -13.65 -9.80 -3.07
C VAL A 289 -14.36 -11.13 -3.28
N VAL A 290 -13.67 -12.25 -3.05
CA VAL A 290 -14.29 -13.58 -3.06
C VAL A 290 -15.06 -13.78 -1.75
N ASN A 291 -16.31 -13.30 -1.72
CA ASN A 291 -17.17 -13.36 -0.54
C ASN A 291 -17.88 -14.72 -0.43
N ASN A 292 -17.18 -15.69 0.14
CA ASN A 292 -17.72 -17.03 0.45
C ASN A 292 -18.59 -17.07 1.72
N GLN A 293 -18.88 -15.92 2.32
CA GLN A 293 -19.69 -15.75 3.54
C GLN A 293 -19.17 -16.50 4.78
N VAL A 294 -17.88 -16.84 4.85
CA VAL A 294 -17.28 -17.45 6.04
C VAL A 294 -15.76 -17.25 6.07
N ALA A 295 -15.23 -16.86 7.23
CA ALA A 295 -13.80 -16.79 7.46
C ALA A 295 -13.38 -17.90 8.45
N PHE A 296 -12.80 -18.98 7.94
CA PHE A 296 -12.48 -20.17 8.72
C PHE A 296 -13.73 -20.77 9.41
N THR A 297 -13.94 -20.50 10.70
CA THR A 297 -15.14 -20.91 11.46
C THR A 297 -15.99 -19.72 11.89
N THR A 298 -15.59 -18.49 11.55
CA THR A 298 -16.25 -17.26 11.98
C THR A 298 -17.34 -16.86 11.01
N ASP A 299 -18.53 -16.66 11.56
CA ASP A 299 -19.69 -16.15 10.84
C ASP A 299 -19.50 -14.68 10.41
N PRO A 300 -20.00 -14.27 9.23
CA PRO A 300 -20.03 -12.89 8.78
C PRO A 300 -20.43 -11.85 9.84
N GLN A 301 -21.43 -12.14 10.68
CA GLN A 301 -21.92 -11.21 11.71
C GLN A 301 -20.88 -10.94 12.80
N ALA A 302 -19.97 -11.90 13.06
CA ALA A 302 -18.87 -11.73 14.00
C ALA A 302 -17.59 -11.18 13.34
N GLY A 303 -17.55 -11.14 12.00
CA GLY A 303 -16.36 -10.71 11.23
C GLY A 303 -16.34 -9.23 10.83
N ARG A 304 -17.45 -8.51 10.98
CA ARG A 304 -17.58 -7.09 10.60
C ARG A 304 -18.68 -6.39 11.40
N SER A 305 -18.65 -5.05 11.37
CA SER A 305 -19.65 -4.19 12.04
C SER A 305 -20.57 -3.48 11.06
N SER A 306 -20.53 -3.84 9.78
CA SER A 306 -21.37 -3.30 8.71
C SER A 306 -22.00 -4.43 7.90
N GLN A 307 -23.00 -4.13 7.08
CA GLN A 307 -23.76 -5.12 6.33
C GLN A 307 -22.88 -5.86 5.31
N TYR A 308 -22.09 -5.13 4.53
CA TYR A 308 -21.25 -5.68 3.46
C TYR A 308 -19.77 -5.64 3.82
N CYS A 309 -19.01 -6.68 3.45
CA CYS A 309 -17.56 -6.71 3.66
C CYS A 309 -16.81 -5.65 2.82
N THR A 310 -17.47 -5.08 1.82
CA THR A 310 -16.98 -4.04 0.91
C THR A 310 -17.27 -2.62 1.39
N ASP A 311 -18.04 -2.42 2.47
CA ASP A 311 -18.40 -1.09 2.97
C ASP A 311 -17.18 -0.21 3.28
N VAL A 312 -16.07 -0.84 3.59
CA VAL A 312 -14.76 -0.21 3.76
C VAL A 312 -14.33 0.64 2.54
N ALA A 313 -14.79 0.29 1.33
CA ALA A 313 -14.51 1.03 0.09
C ALA A 313 -15.35 2.30 -0.06
N LYS A 314 -16.47 2.43 0.67
CA LYS A 314 -17.32 3.63 0.66
C LYS A 314 -16.56 4.86 1.14
N ALA A 315 -15.61 4.68 2.07
CA ALA A 315 -14.72 5.74 2.55
C ALA A 315 -13.88 6.41 1.44
N LEU A 316 -13.78 5.76 0.26
CA LEU A 316 -13.02 6.24 -0.89
C LEU A 316 -13.89 6.62 -2.08
N ASN A 317 -15.22 6.67 -1.90
CA ASN A 317 -16.17 6.89 -3.00
C ASN A 317 -15.95 5.91 -4.17
N ALA A 318 -15.57 4.66 -3.87
CA ALA A 318 -15.44 3.61 -4.88
C ALA A 318 -16.82 3.02 -5.17
N PRO A 319 -17.23 2.83 -6.44
CA PRO A 319 -18.43 2.09 -6.77
C PRO A 319 -18.27 0.61 -6.41
N ILE A 320 -19.32 0.00 -5.88
CA ILE A 320 -19.33 -1.39 -5.42
C ILE A 320 -20.37 -2.16 -6.23
N PHE A 321 -19.98 -3.34 -6.70
CA PHE A 321 -20.82 -4.24 -7.47
C PHE A 321 -20.92 -5.59 -6.75
N HIS A 322 -22.13 -6.00 -6.39
CA HIS A 322 -22.41 -7.27 -5.73
C HIS A 322 -22.95 -8.27 -6.75
N VAL A 323 -22.21 -9.34 -7.03
CA VAL A 323 -22.65 -10.37 -7.99
C VAL A 323 -23.02 -11.64 -7.22
N MET A 324 -24.29 -12.04 -7.30
CA MET A 324 -24.80 -13.18 -6.52
C MET A 324 -24.52 -14.54 -7.15
N ILE A 325 -24.23 -15.52 -6.29
CA ILE A 325 -24.21 -16.95 -6.59
C ILE A 325 -25.02 -17.64 -5.48
N ILE A 326 -26.10 -18.34 -5.86
CA ILE A 326 -27.11 -18.89 -4.94
C ILE A 326 -26.62 -20.21 -4.31
N ARG A 327 -26.86 -20.41 -3.00
CA ARG A 327 -26.62 -21.71 -2.31
C ARG A 327 -27.76 -22.70 -2.56
N ASN A 328 -27.45 -24.00 -2.51
CA ASN A 328 -28.33 -25.14 -2.85
C ASN A 328 -28.68 -25.28 -4.34
N HIS A 329 -27.89 -24.65 -5.20
CA HIS A 329 -28.04 -24.73 -6.64
C HIS A 329 -26.99 -25.71 -7.23
N PRO A 330 -27.27 -26.38 -8.36
CA PRO A 330 -26.25 -27.04 -9.15
C PRO A 330 -25.05 -26.11 -9.44
N SER A 331 -23.87 -26.70 -9.64
CA SER A 331 -22.61 -25.95 -9.81
C SER A 331 -22.75 -24.87 -10.89
N SER A 332 -22.03 -23.74 -10.79
CA SER A 332 -22.07 -22.65 -11.78
C SER A 332 -21.88 -23.16 -13.21
N LEU A 333 -21.06 -24.19 -13.39
CA LEU A 333 -20.86 -24.89 -14.65
C LEU A 333 -22.15 -25.54 -15.17
N GLU A 334 -22.84 -26.31 -14.33
CA GLU A 334 -24.07 -27.00 -14.68
C GLU A 334 -25.20 -26.02 -15.02
N ILE A 335 -25.32 -24.90 -14.29
CA ILE A 335 -26.28 -23.83 -14.62
C ILE A 335 -26.03 -23.30 -16.03
N TYR A 336 -24.78 -22.98 -16.34
CA TYR A 336 -24.41 -22.38 -17.61
C TYR A 336 -24.56 -23.37 -18.76
N GLN A 337 -24.22 -24.64 -18.55
CA GLN A 337 -24.45 -25.73 -19.51
C GLN A 337 -25.93 -25.87 -19.84
N ASN A 338 -26.80 -25.94 -18.83
CA ASN A 338 -28.25 -26.07 -19.04
C ASN A 338 -28.80 -24.86 -19.81
N LYS A 339 -28.38 -23.64 -19.47
CA LYS A 339 -28.78 -22.44 -20.22
C LYS A 339 -28.38 -22.50 -21.69
N LEU A 340 -27.17 -22.98 -22.01
CA LEU A 340 -26.71 -23.10 -23.39
C LEU A 340 -27.44 -24.19 -24.19
N LEU A 341 -27.80 -25.29 -23.54
CA LEU A 341 -28.58 -26.37 -24.14
C LEU A 341 -30.03 -25.94 -24.40
N GLU A 342 -30.69 -25.32 -23.42
CA GLU A 342 -32.08 -24.86 -23.51
C GLU A 342 -32.27 -23.78 -24.59
N SER A 343 -31.29 -22.91 -24.74
CA SER A 343 -31.29 -21.86 -25.76
C SER A 343 -30.86 -22.35 -27.15
N GLY A 344 -30.47 -23.62 -27.30
CA GLY A 344 -29.99 -24.19 -28.55
C GLY A 344 -28.66 -23.60 -29.05
N LEU A 345 -27.91 -22.95 -28.16
CA LEU A 345 -26.68 -22.23 -28.49
C LEU A 345 -25.42 -23.10 -28.40
N ALA A 346 -25.49 -24.25 -27.72
CA ALA A 346 -24.48 -25.31 -27.73
C ALA A 346 -25.16 -26.68 -27.72
N THR A 347 -24.51 -27.71 -28.26
CA THR A 347 -25.00 -29.09 -28.15
C THR A 347 -24.30 -29.84 -27.03
N LYS A 348 -24.84 -31.01 -26.67
CA LYS A 348 -24.20 -31.87 -25.65
C LYS A 348 -22.84 -32.36 -26.12
N GLU A 349 -22.69 -32.67 -27.40
CA GLU A 349 -21.43 -33.07 -28.01
C GLU A 349 -20.36 -31.97 -27.90
N ASP A 350 -20.74 -30.70 -28.03
CA ASP A 350 -19.83 -29.57 -27.85
C ASP A 350 -19.26 -29.51 -26.42
N ILE A 351 -20.14 -29.70 -25.43
CA ILE A 351 -19.77 -29.71 -24.00
C ILE A 351 -18.85 -30.89 -23.68
N ASP A 352 -19.24 -32.11 -24.09
CA ASP A 352 -18.50 -33.35 -23.81
C ASP A 352 -17.10 -33.32 -24.44
N ARG A 353 -16.98 -32.71 -25.63
CA ARG A 353 -15.70 -32.49 -26.32
C ARG A 353 -14.76 -31.62 -25.50
N ILE A 354 -15.25 -30.50 -24.96
CA ILE A 354 -14.43 -29.58 -24.15
C ILE A 354 -14.03 -30.27 -22.83
N GLN A 355 -14.98 -30.92 -22.16
CA GLN A 355 -14.71 -31.65 -20.91
C GLN A 355 -13.65 -32.74 -21.09
N SER A 356 -13.76 -33.53 -22.17
CA SER A 356 -12.79 -34.59 -22.48
C SER A 356 -11.40 -34.01 -22.74
N LYS A 357 -11.32 -32.94 -23.53
CA LYS A 357 -10.07 -32.22 -23.81
C LYS A 357 -9.37 -31.77 -22.52
N VAL A 358 -10.09 -31.10 -21.61
CA VAL A 358 -9.52 -30.61 -20.35
C VAL A 358 -9.02 -31.77 -19.48
N THR A 359 -9.83 -32.83 -19.36
CA THR A 359 -9.45 -34.02 -18.58
C THR A 359 -8.21 -34.72 -19.13
N THR A 360 -8.07 -34.82 -20.46
CA THR A 360 -6.87 -35.39 -21.10
C THR A 360 -5.63 -34.57 -20.74
N ILE A 361 -5.68 -33.24 -20.92
CA ILE A 361 -4.52 -32.37 -20.64
C ILE A 361 -4.12 -32.46 -19.15
N LEU A 362 -5.08 -32.41 -18.23
CA LEU A 362 -4.78 -32.51 -16.79
C LEU A 362 -4.09 -33.84 -16.42
N ASN A 363 -4.49 -34.95 -17.03
CA ASN A 363 -3.84 -36.25 -16.79
C ASN A 363 -2.44 -36.32 -17.42
N GLU A 364 -2.25 -35.78 -18.62
CA GLU A 364 -0.94 -35.72 -19.29
C GLU A 364 0.05 -34.88 -18.48
N GLU A 365 -0.32 -33.67 -18.07
CA GLU A 365 0.49 -32.78 -17.24
C GLU A 365 0.78 -33.40 -15.86
N PHE A 366 -0.19 -34.09 -15.26
CA PHE A 366 0.04 -34.81 -14.01
C PHE A 366 1.09 -35.91 -14.15
N LEU A 367 1.08 -36.67 -15.24
CA LEU A 367 2.10 -37.68 -15.50
C LEU A 367 3.47 -37.02 -15.72
N ALA A 368 3.54 -35.96 -16.51
CA ALA A 368 4.77 -35.20 -16.76
C ALA A 368 5.35 -34.58 -15.47
N SER A 369 4.49 -34.14 -14.55
CA SER A 369 4.90 -33.50 -13.29
C SER A 369 5.71 -34.41 -12.35
N LYS A 370 5.58 -35.74 -12.48
CA LYS A 370 6.28 -36.70 -11.61
C LYS A 370 7.79 -36.71 -11.80
N ASP A 371 8.23 -36.49 -13.04
CA ASP A 371 9.63 -36.45 -13.43
C ASP A 371 10.12 -35.02 -13.64
N TYR A 372 9.27 -34.03 -13.37
CA TYR A 372 9.57 -32.63 -13.58
C TYR A 372 10.58 -32.12 -12.54
N VAL A 373 11.67 -31.57 -13.05
CA VAL A 373 12.67 -30.86 -12.25
C VAL A 373 12.46 -29.36 -12.45
N PRO A 374 12.13 -28.59 -11.41
CA PRO A 374 11.95 -27.16 -11.51
C PRO A 374 13.16 -26.47 -12.14
N GLN A 375 12.96 -25.70 -13.20
CA GLN A 375 14.01 -24.90 -13.81
C GLN A 375 13.97 -23.48 -13.23
N ARG A 376 15.11 -22.78 -13.26
CA ARG A 376 15.19 -21.40 -12.74
C ARG A 376 14.27 -20.42 -13.44
N ARG A 377 14.02 -20.63 -14.74
CA ARG A 377 13.08 -19.79 -15.52
C ARG A 377 11.64 -19.94 -15.04
N ASP A 378 11.32 -21.01 -14.31
CA ASP A 378 9.98 -21.30 -13.82
C ASP A 378 9.68 -20.51 -12.52
N TRP A 379 10.70 -19.88 -11.93
CA TRP A 379 10.52 -18.91 -10.86
C TRP A 379 10.14 -17.55 -11.46
N LEU A 380 8.94 -17.07 -11.15
CA LEU A 380 8.43 -15.74 -11.48
C LEU A 380 9.13 -14.61 -10.69
N SER A 381 10.43 -14.74 -10.41
CA SER A 381 11.21 -13.62 -9.88
C SER A 381 11.41 -12.60 -10.99
N ALA A 382 11.34 -11.30 -10.66
CA ALA A 382 11.68 -10.24 -11.59
C ALA A 382 13.06 -10.52 -12.21
N TYR A 383 13.09 -10.78 -13.53
CA TYR A 383 14.34 -10.99 -14.24
C TYR A 383 14.98 -9.62 -14.45
N TRP A 384 15.91 -9.27 -13.57
CA TRP A 384 16.70 -8.05 -13.73
C TRP A 384 17.86 -8.30 -14.68
N ALA A 385 17.69 -7.91 -15.93
CA ALA A 385 18.73 -8.01 -16.93
C ALA A 385 20.02 -7.31 -16.45
N GLY A 386 21.15 -8.02 -16.50
CA GLY A 386 22.46 -7.51 -16.08
C GLY A 386 22.78 -7.66 -14.58
N PHE A 387 21.89 -8.21 -13.77
CA PHE A 387 22.13 -8.46 -12.35
C PHE A 387 22.59 -9.90 -12.09
N LYS A 388 23.42 -10.07 -11.06
CA LYS A 388 23.96 -11.35 -10.62
C LYS A 388 22.99 -12.05 -9.68
N SER A 389 22.87 -13.37 -9.85
CA SER A 389 22.19 -14.22 -8.90
C SER A 389 22.97 -14.36 -7.59
N PRO A 390 22.35 -14.86 -6.49
CA PRO A 390 23.05 -15.11 -5.23
C PRO A 390 24.26 -16.06 -5.33
N GLU A 391 24.35 -16.87 -6.39
CA GLU A 391 25.45 -17.81 -6.65
C GLU A 391 26.62 -17.17 -7.39
N GLN A 392 26.38 -16.10 -8.12
CA GLN A 392 27.39 -15.38 -8.86
C GLN A 392 28.04 -14.35 -7.96
N LEU A 393 29.34 -14.47 -7.72
CA LEU A 393 30.06 -13.52 -6.88
C LEU A 393 30.05 -12.11 -7.49
N SER A 394 29.52 -11.15 -6.76
CA SER A 394 29.61 -9.72 -7.08
C SER A 394 30.92 -9.17 -6.54
N ARG A 395 31.70 -8.48 -7.39
CA ARG A 395 32.92 -7.83 -6.94
C ARG A 395 32.58 -6.64 -6.03
N ILE A 396 33.43 -6.39 -5.05
CA ILE A 396 33.37 -5.16 -4.24
C ILE A 396 33.78 -4.00 -5.16
N ARG A 397 32.92 -2.98 -5.27
CA ARG A 397 33.18 -1.77 -6.05
C ARG A 397 33.47 -0.59 -5.13
N ASN A 398 34.28 0.35 -5.63
CA ASN A 398 34.55 1.60 -4.95
C ASN A 398 33.37 2.56 -5.14
N THR A 399 33.09 3.34 -4.11
CA THR A 399 31.99 4.31 -4.10
C THR A 399 32.50 5.75 -4.05
N GLY A 400 33.81 5.96 -3.99
CA GLY A 400 34.45 7.26 -4.15
C GLY A 400 34.09 7.93 -5.48
N VAL A 401 34.13 9.26 -5.48
CA VAL A 401 33.76 10.08 -6.64
C VAL A 401 34.85 11.10 -6.93
N LYS A 402 35.11 11.39 -8.20
CA LYS A 402 36.07 12.42 -8.59
C LYS A 402 35.82 13.76 -7.88
N PRO A 403 36.86 14.42 -7.34
CA PRO A 403 36.71 15.69 -6.61
C PRO A 403 35.95 16.77 -7.39
N GLU A 404 36.14 16.84 -8.71
CA GLU A 404 35.47 17.82 -9.58
C GLU A 404 33.96 17.61 -9.59
N ILE A 405 33.52 16.34 -9.62
CA ILE A 405 32.09 16.00 -9.60
C ILE A 405 31.51 16.39 -8.24
N LEU A 406 32.17 16.03 -7.13
CA LEU A 406 31.72 16.38 -5.78
C LEU A 406 31.57 17.89 -5.59
N LYS A 407 32.52 18.69 -6.08
CA LYS A 407 32.44 20.16 -6.03
C LYS A 407 31.33 20.71 -6.93
N ASN A 408 31.18 20.19 -8.14
CA ASN A 408 30.16 20.67 -9.07
C ASN A 408 28.73 20.37 -8.58
N VAL A 409 28.47 19.14 -8.15
CA VAL A 409 27.17 18.77 -7.60
C VAL A 409 26.92 19.43 -6.25
N GLY A 410 27.94 19.54 -5.40
CA GLY A 410 27.89 20.24 -4.12
C GLY A 410 27.49 21.70 -4.29
N LYS A 411 28.04 22.41 -5.29
CA LYS A 411 27.61 23.77 -5.64
C LYS A 411 26.16 23.81 -6.11
N ALA A 412 25.76 22.86 -6.97
CA ALA A 412 24.40 22.81 -7.49
C ALA A 412 23.35 22.63 -6.36
N ILE A 413 23.55 21.67 -5.46
CA ILE A 413 22.61 21.38 -4.37
C ILE A 413 22.58 22.45 -3.27
N THR A 414 23.59 23.32 -3.21
CA THR A 414 23.67 24.43 -2.24
C THR A 414 23.31 25.78 -2.85
N THR A 415 22.96 25.84 -4.13
CA THR A 415 22.55 27.07 -4.80
C THR A 415 21.02 27.17 -4.82
N LEU A 416 20.49 28.29 -4.30
CA LEU A 416 19.05 28.57 -4.35
C LEU A 416 18.68 29.28 -5.67
N PRO A 417 17.51 29.01 -6.27
CA PRO A 417 17.05 29.73 -7.47
C PRO A 417 16.93 31.24 -7.24
N GLU A 418 17.28 32.05 -8.23
CA GLU A 418 17.23 33.52 -8.12
C GLU A 418 15.83 34.06 -7.81
N THR A 419 14.79 33.35 -8.24
CA THR A 419 13.38 33.71 -8.00
C THR A 419 12.88 33.32 -6.61
N PHE A 420 13.64 32.52 -5.86
CA PHE A 420 13.24 32.04 -4.54
C PHE A 420 13.67 33.02 -3.43
N LYS A 421 12.72 33.41 -2.57
CA LYS A 421 12.99 34.28 -1.41
C LYS A 421 13.03 33.44 -0.12
N PRO A 422 14.19 32.90 0.29
CA PRO A 422 14.29 32.04 1.47
C PRO A 422 14.07 32.82 2.77
N HIS A 423 13.55 32.14 3.79
CA HIS A 423 13.60 32.63 5.17
C HIS A 423 15.07 32.82 5.62
N ARG A 424 15.34 33.80 6.50
CA ARG A 424 16.70 34.16 6.93
C ARG A 424 17.51 32.97 7.45
N ALA A 425 16.88 32.09 8.23
CA ALA A 425 17.53 30.90 8.78
C ALA A 425 17.93 29.91 7.69
N VAL A 426 17.05 29.68 6.70
CA VAL A 426 17.32 28.79 5.56
C VAL A 426 18.46 29.35 4.70
N LYS A 427 18.46 30.66 4.45
CA LYS A 427 19.54 31.33 3.72
C LYS A 427 20.90 31.12 4.40
N LYS A 428 20.94 31.22 5.73
CA LYS A 428 22.17 30.96 6.51
C LYS A 428 22.62 29.51 6.37
N ILE A 429 21.71 28.54 6.51
CA ILE A 429 22.01 27.11 6.38
C ILE A 429 22.62 26.81 4.99
N PHE A 430 22.04 27.32 3.91
CA PHE A 430 22.56 27.10 2.56
C PHE A 430 23.94 27.76 2.34
N ALA A 431 24.18 28.94 2.92
CA ALA A 431 25.49 29.58 2.87
C ALA A 431 26.55 28.79 3.64
N ASP A 432 26.24 28.26 4.82
CA ASP A 432 27.15 27.43 5.61
C ASP A 432 27.50 26.13 4.85
N ARG A 433 26.52 25.51 4.17
CA ARG A 433 26.75 24.32 3.34
C ARG A 433 27.57 24.60 2.10
N PHE A 434 27.30 25.71 1.42
CA PHE A 434 28.11 26.14 0.29
C PHE A 434 29.58 26.27 0.71
N LYS A 435 29.83 26.88 1.89
CA LYS A 435 31.17 26.99 2.46
C LYS A 435 31.81 25.62 2.73
N MET A 436 31.07 24.65 3.28
CA MET A 436 31.59 23.28 3.47
C MET A 436 32.05 22.64 2.15
N ILE A 437 31.31 22.86 1.06
CA ILE A 437 31.68 22.35 -0.27
C ILE A 437 32.90 23.10 -0.84
N GLU A 438 32.96 24.41 -0.63
CA GLU A 438 34.05 25.25 -1.14
C GLU A 438 35.38 24.96 -0.44
N THR A 439 35.37 24.88 0.89
CA THR A 439 36.56 24.55 1.69
C THR A 439 36.91 23.06 1.62
N GLY A 440 35.90 22.21 1.45
CA GLY A 440 36.04 20.76 1.53
C GLY A 440 36.20 20.22 2.95
N GLU A 441 35.93 21.04 3.96
CA GLU A 441 36.11 20.72 5.37
C GLU A 441 34.79 20.77 6.13
N GLY A 442 34.64 19.87 7.10
CA GLY A 442 33.54 19.93 8.05
C GLY A 442 32.16 19.62 7.46
N VAL A 443 32.11 18.77 6.43
CA VAL A 443 30.87 18.28 5.78
C VAL A 443 30.04 17.54 6.82
N ASP A 444 28.81 18.00 7.02
CA ASP A 444 27.86 17.41 7.95
C ASP A 444 27.05 16.26 7.31
N TRP A 445 26.22 15.60 8.14
CA TRP A 445 25.41 14.45 7.72
C TRP A 445 24.48 14.76 6.54
N ALA A 446 23.86 15.93 6.58
CA ALA A 446 22.89 16.39 5.60
C ALA A 446 23.52 16.63 4.23
N VAL A 447 24.68 17.29 4.20
CA VAL A 447 25.42 17.53 2.96
C VAL A 447 25.95 16.21 2.41
N ALA A 448 26.45 15.30 3.25
CA ALA A 448 26.88 13.98 2.82
C ALA A 448 25.75 13.16 2.16
N GLU A 449 24.56 13.15 2.77
CA GLU A 449 23.37 12.51 2.19
C GLU A 449 23.01 13.12 0.83
N ALA A 450 22.94 14.46 0.76
CA ALA A 450 22.60 15.16 -0.46
C ALA A 450 23.63 14.93 -1.57
N LEU A 451 24.92 14.85 -1.24
CA LEU A 451 25.98 14.46 -2.17
C LEU A 451 25.79 13.02 -2.67
N ALA A 452 25.38 12.09 -1.81
CA ALA A 452 25.14 10.70 -2.21
C ALA A 452 24.02 10.63 -3.26
N PHE A 453 22.91 11.31 -3.01
CA PHE A 453 21.80 11.37 -3.99
C PHE A 453 22.24 12.07 -5.28
N ALA A 454 22.86 13.25 -5.18
CA ALA A 454 23.26 14.02 -6.36
C ALA A 454 24.26 13.28 -7.25
N THR A 455 25.22 12.57 -6.66
CA THR A 455 26.20 11.77 -7.42
C THR A 455 25.55 10.57 -8.11
N LEU A 456 24.59 9.90 -7.47
CA LEU A 456 23.84 8.81 -8.08
C LEU A 456 22.99 9.27 -9.26
N LEU A 457 22.41 10.48 -9.18
CA LEU A 457 21.66 11.09 -10.31
C LEU A 457 22.57 11.40 -11.49
N VAL A 458 23.76 11.96 -11.25
CA VAL A 458 24.75 12.23 -12.30
C VAL A 458 25.19 10.94 -13.00
N GLU A 459 25.18 9.81 -12.27
CA GLU A 459 25.44 8.48 -12.81
C GLU A 459 24.23 7.88 -13.56
N GLY A 460 23.09 8.58 -13.64
CA GLY A 460 21.88 8.14 -14.34
C GLY A 460 20.94 7.26 -13.53
N ASN A 461 21.15 7.15 -12.20
CA ASN A 461 20.26 6.40 -11.34
C ASN A 461 19.08 7.24 -10.86
N HIS A 462 17.98 6.58 -10.49
CA HIS A 462 16.85 7.23 -9.84
C HIS A 462 16.97 7.15 -8.32
N VAL A 463 16.52 8.18 -7.60
CA VAL A 463 16.44 8.15 -6.13
C VAL A 463 15.00 8.46 -5.72
N ARG A 464 14.42 7.56 -4.93
CA ARG A 464 13.07 7.69 -4.36
C ARG A 464 13.17 7.69 -2.84
N LEU A 465 12.75 8.79 -2.22
CA LEU A 465 12.70 8.94 -0.76
C LEU A 465 11.25 9.10 -0.31
N SER A 466 10.83 8.29 0.65
CA SER A 466 9.47 8.26 1.19
C SER A 466 9.49 8.19 2.72
N GLY A 467 8.52 8.84 3.38
CA GLY A 467 8.43 8.84 4.84
C GLY A 467 7.48 9.90 5.38
N GLN A 468 7.08 9.71 6.64
CA GLN A 468 6.24 10.66 7.37
C GLN A 468 7.05 11.89 7.80
N MET A 469 6.42 13.07 7.81
CA MET A 469 6.99 14.33 8.33
C MET A 469 8.43 14.65 7.88
N LEU A 470 8.78 14.26 6.66
CA LEU A 470 10.08 14.59 6.06
C LEU A 470 10.38 16.09 6.11
N LYS A 471 9.42 17.02 6.25
CA LYS A 471 9.73 18.45 6.45
C LYS A 471 10.53 18.77 7.71
N GLU A 472 10.35 18.05 8.82
CA GLU A 472 11.10 18.31 10.05
C GLU A 472 12.50 17.70 9.98
N VAL A 473 12.63 16.49 9.42
CA VAL A 473 13.93 15.85 9.10
C VAL A 473 14.68 16.62 8.01
N LEU A 474 14.00 17.02 6.92
CA LEU A 474 14.48 17.89 5.84
C LEU A 474 14.63 19.36 6.27
N SER A 475 14.14 19.79 7.44
CA SER A 475 14.53 21.09 8.01
C SER A 475 15.92 21.03 8.66
N VAL A 476 16.30 19.85 9.16
CA VAL A 476 17.65 19.54 9.63
C VAL A 476 18.56 19.20 8.45
N THR A 477 18.10 18.42 7.47
CA THR A 477 18.89 18.06 6.28
C THR A 477 18.79 19.08 5.14
N GLY A 478 17.90 20.08 5.23
CA GLY A 478 17.74 21.21 4.29
C GLY A 478 17.63 20.82 2.81
N ILE A 479 17.26 19.57 2.51
CA ILE A 479 17.15 19.08 1.13
C ILE A 479 15.78 19.51 0.59
N LEU A 480 15.67 20.79 0.20
CA LEU A 480 14.67 21.21 -0.77
C LEU A 480 15.35 21.08 -2.14
N LEU A 481 15.38 19.86 -2.67
CA LEU A 481 16.13 19.51 -3.87
C LEU A 481 15.43 20.13 -5.09
N PHE A 482 15.70 21.40 -5.36
CA PHE A 482 15.39 22.00 -6.65
C PHE A 482 16.46 21.56 -7.65
N MET A 483 16.00 20.82 -8.67
CA MET A 483 16.69 20.50 -9.93
C MET A 483 17.70 19.35 -9.92
N ILE A 484 17.44 18.32 -10.73
CA ILE A 484 18.17 18.01 -11.98
C ILE A 484 17.14 17.41 -12.96
N LYS A 485 16.80 18.12 -14.05
CA LYS A 485 16.02 17.56 -15.17
C LYS A 485 16.98 17.28 -16.33
N LYS A 486 17.86 16.29 -16.14
CA LYS A 486 18.63 15.66 -17.23
C LYS A 486 19.02 14.25 -16.77
N GLN A 487 18.43 13.26 -17.44
CA GLN A 487 18.74 11.82 -17.40
C GLN A 487 18.49 11.02 -16.10
N GLY A 488 18.32 11.66 -14.93
CA GLY A 488 17.82 11.03 -13.69
C GLY A 488 16.92 12.00 -12.91
N SER A 489 15.96 11.47 -12.14
CA SER A 489 15.10 12.27 -11.26
C SER A 489 15.27 11.85 -9.79
N VAL A 490 15.14 12.81 -8.86
CA VAL A 490 14.84 12.48 -7.46
C VAL A 490 13.35 12.69 -7.29
N THR A 491 12.68 11.71 -6.72
CA THR A 491 11.31 11.89 -6.25
C THR A 491 11.30 11.82 -4.73
N VAL A 492 10.95 12.96 -4.11
CA VAL A 492 10.77 13.05 -2.66
C VAL A 492 9.27 13.01 -2.40
N HIS A 493 8.83 12.00 -1.67
CA HIS A 493 7.44 11.74 -1.34
C HIS A 493 7.20 12.17 0.09
N TRP A 494 6.64 13.36 0.24
CA TRP A 494 6.06 13.75 1.51
C TRP A 494 4.75 12.98 1.70
N ILE A 495 4.73 12.10 2.70
CA ILE A 495 3.54 11.34 3.03
C ILE A 495 2.81 12.07 4.15
N ILE A 496 1.57 12.47 3.86
CA ILE A 496 0.63 13.05 4.85
C ILE A 496 -0.04 11.94 5.66
N SER A 497 -0.21 10.76 5.06
CA SER A 497 -0.86 9.63 5.70
C SER A 497 0.05 8.99 6.76
N LEU A 498 -0.46 8.86 7.97
CA LEU A 498 0.15 8.11 9.07
C LEU A 498 -0.01 6.59 8.84
N SER A 499 0.63 6.05 7.80
CA SER A 499 0.67 4.60 7.51
C SER A 499 2.11 4.16 7.25
N GLU A 500 2.58 3.21 8.05
CA GLU A 500 3.89 2.58 7.90
C GLU A 500 3.81 1.33 7.01
N PHE A 501 2.85 0.42 7.24
CA PHE A 501 2.82 -0.87 6.55
C PHE A 501 2.46 -0.73 5.07
N GLY A 502 1.43 0.06 4.73
CA GLY A 502 1.00 0.31 3.35
C GLY A 502 2.09 0.99 2.53
N VAL A 503 2.76 2.00 3.10
CA VAL A 503 3.87 2.70 2.46
C VAL A 503 5.06 1.76 2.29
N LEU A 504 5.52 1.10 3.37
CA LEU A 504 6.67 0.20 3.29
C LEU A 504 6.43 -0.95 2.30
N GLY A 505 5.20 -1.47 2.24
CA GLY A 505 4.79 -2.47 1.24
C GLY A 505 4.86 -1.93 -0.20
N PHE A 506 4.41 -0.70 -0.42
CA PHE A 506 4.51 -0.03 -1.73
C PHE A 506 5.97 0.17 -2.15
N GLU A 507 6.80 0.69 -1.26
CA GLU A 507 8.22 0.94 -1.53
C GLU A 507 9.00 -0.36 -1.77
N LEU A 508 8.64 -1.43 -1.04
CA LEU A 508 9.16 -2.77 -1.32
C LEU A 508 8.80 -3.23 -2.74
N GLY A 509 7.52 -3.09 -3.13
CA GLY A 509 7.06 -3.36 -4.50
C GLY A 509 7.84 -2.57 -5.56
N TYR A 510 8.00 -1.26 -5.35
CA TYR A 510 8.76 -0.39 -6.24
C TYR A 510 10.22 -0.83 -6.38
N SER A 511 10.86 -1.21 -5.25
CA SER A 511 12.24 -1.68 -5.24
C SER A 511 12.44 -3.02 -5.96
N MET A 512 11.39 -3.86 -5.99
CA MET A 512 11.41 -5.14 -6.71
C MET A 512 11.25 -4.96 -8.22
N GLU A 513 10.50 -3.94 -8.65
CA GLU A 513 10.27 -3.65 -10.07
C GLU A 513 11.43 -2.86 -10.69
N ASN A 514 12.00 -1.89 -9.97
CA ASN A 514 13.04 -1.01 -10.51
C ASN A 514 14.38 -1.15 -9.75
N PRO A 515 15.24 -2.11 -10.13
CA PRO A 515 16.51 -2.35 -9.46
C PRO A 515 17.54 -1.25 -9.70
N ASN A 516 17.32 -0.32 -10.64
CA ASN A 516 18.23 0.80 -10.91
C ASN A 516 17.90 2.05 -10.07
N SER A 517 16.94 1.92 -9.15
CA SER A 517 16.54 2.99 -8.23
C SER A 517 17.08 2.76 -6.82
N LEU A 518 17.55 3.82 -6.17
CA LEU A 518 17.74 3.83 -4.72
C LEU A 518 16.40 4.18 -4.08
N VAL A 519 15.73 3.19 -3.49
CA VAL A 519 14.47 3.37 -2.78
C VAL A 519 14.75 3.43 -1.29
N LEU A 520 14.37 4.52 -0.65
CA LEU A 520 14.48 4.74 0.79
C LEU A 520 13.11 4.96 1.41
N TRP A 521 12.87 4.27 2.52
CA TRP A 521 11.77 4.54 3.42
C TRP A 521 12.34 4.93 4.79
N GLU A 522 11.90 6.07 5.31
CA GLU A 522 12.32 6.59 6.60
C GLU A 522 11.14 6.60 7.59
N ALA A 523 11.32 5.91 8.72
CA ALA A 523 10.41 5.96 9.86
C ALA A 523 10.61 7.26 10.65
N GLN A 524 9.54 7.79 11.26
CA GLN A 524 9.63 8.98 12.11
C GLN A 524 10.53 8.76 13.34
N PHE A 525 10.40 7.59 13.97
CA PHE A 525 11.28 7.10 15.03
C PHE A 525 11.51 5.60 14.83
N GLY A 526 12.78 5.17 14.88
CA GLY A 526 13.13 3.75 14.78
C GLY A 526 13.26 3.11 16.15
N ASP A 527 12.18 2.54 16.68
CA ASP A 527 12.21 1.71 17.89
C ASP A 527 12.51 0.25 17.52
N PHE A 528 13.67 0.00 16.90
CA PHE A 528 14.08 -1.34 16.46
C PHE A 528 14.98 -2.01 17.50
N SER A 529 14.43 -2.37 18.66
CA SER A 529 15.20 -2.98 19.75
C SER A 529 15.71 -4.40 19.45
N ASN A 530 15.14 -5.10 18.45
CA ASN A 530 15.47 -6.49 18.10
C ASN A 530 15.72 -6.76 16.60
N GLY A 531 15.90 -5.73 15.77
CA GLY A 531 16.00 -5.89 14.30
C GLY A 531 17.12 -6.81 13.81
N ALA A 532 18.21 -6.95 14.59
CA ALA A 532 19.31 -7.88 14.28
C ALA A 532 18.97 -9.36 14.48
N GLN A 533 17.91 -9.67 15.24
CA GLN A 533 17.46 -11.04 15.50
C GLN A 533 16.80 -11.69 14.27
N MET A 534 16.38 -10.89 13.30
CA MET A 534 15.81 -11.34 12.02
C MET A 534 16.89 -11.71 10.99
N SER A 535 18.17 -11.54 11.32
CA SER A 535 19.29 -11.94 10.45
C SER A 535 19.39 -13.46 10.33
N ASP A 536 19.69 -13.96 9.14
CA ASP A 536 19.81 -15.39 8.83
C ASP A 536 21.23 -15.96 8.96
N ASP A 537 22.19 -15.16 9.41
CA ASP A 537 23.58 -15.57 9.52
C ASP A 537 23.84 -16.48 10.74
N ASN A 538 24.64 -17.52 10.54
CA ASN A 538 24.96 -18.49 11.60
C ASN A 538 26.01 -17.92 12.57
N PRO A 539 25.71 -17.79 13.88
CA PRO A 539 26.62 -17.18 14.85
C PRO A 539 27.85 -18.02 15.22
N PHE A 540 27.86 -19.32 14.88
CA PHE A 540 28.90 -20.27 15.27
C PHE A 540 29.82 -20.68 14.11
N VAL A 541 29.62 -20.10 12.92
CA VAL A 541 30.39 -20.42 11.72
C VAL A 541 30.97 -19.13 11.16
N ILE A 542 32.30 -19.11 11.00
CA ILE A 542 32.97 -18.06 10.24
C ILE A 542 32.81 -18.41 8.76
N PRO A 543 32.12 -17.61 7.95
CA PRO A 543 31.96 -17.88 6.53
C PRO A 543 33.28 -17.67 5.79
N GLU A 544 33.33 -18.03 4.51
CA GLU A 544 34.52 -17.78 3.68
C GLU A 544 34.82 -16.27 3.64
N MET A 545 36.01 -15.90 4.11
CA MET A 545 36.45 -14.52 4.28
C MET A 545 37.53 -14.11 3.28
N GLU A 546 38.03 -15.03 2.45
CA GLU A 546 38.94 -14.70 1.36
C GLU A 546 38.26 -13.69 0.40
N PRO A 547 38.89 -12.52 0.11
CA PRO A 547 38.25 -11.45 -0.67
C PRO A 547 37.68 -11.84 -2.04
N THR A 548 38.26 -12.84 -2.71
CA THR A 548 37.80 -13.35 -4.02
C THR A 548 36.73 -14.44 -3.94
N LEU A 549 36.40 -14.93 -2.74
CA LEU A 549 35.36 -15.95 -2.51
C LEU A 549 34.24 -15.48 -1.57
N ARG A 550 34.43 -14.33 -0.91
CA ARG A 550 33.51 -13.79 0.08
C ARG A 550 32.16 -13.37 -0.51
N ASN A 551 31.14 -14.18 -0.29
CA ASN A 551 29.76 -13.94 -0.74
C ASN A 551 28.76 -13.59 0.37
N GLN A 552 29.22 -13.44 1.62
CA GLN A 552 28.37 -13.27 2.82
C GLN A 552 27.28 -12.18 2.68
N ILE A 553 27.61 -11.06 2.04
CA ILE A 553 26.67 -9.94 1.82
C ILE A 553 25.59 -10.29 0.77
N GLN A 554 25.89 -11.17 -0.17
CA GLN A 554 24.93 -11.64 -1.18
C GLN A 554 24.01 -12.73 -0.63
N THR A 555 24.53 -13.56 0.28
CA THR A 555 23.78 -14.67 0.86
C THR A 555 22.87 -14.22 1.99
N CYS A 556 23.27 -13.22 2.80
CA CYS A 556 22.44 -12.76 3.91
C CYS A 556 21.10 -12.18 3.43
N ASN A 557 20.07 -12.34 4.25
CA ASN A 557 18.73 -11.83 3.97
C ASN A 557 18.67 -10.30 3.99
N MET A 558 19.39 -9.65 4.90
CA MET A 558 19.42 -8.19 5.07
C MET A 558 20.80 -7.70 5.52
N GLN A 559 21.02 -6.39 5.37
CA GLN A 559 22.20 -5.72 5.93
C GLN A 559 21.76 -4.75 7.02
N ILE A 560 22.52 -4.66 8.11
CA ILE A 560 22.24 -3.75 9.22
C ILE A 560 23.49 -2.95 9.51
N VAL A 561 23.35 -1.62 9.45
CA VAL A 561 24.44 -0.68 9.73
C VAL A 561 24.00 0.36 10.76
N ASN A 562 24.93 0.78 11.61
CA ASN A 562 24.76 1.87 12.55
C ASN A 562 25.97 2.79 12.39
N VAL A 563 25.83 3.74 11.47
CA VAL A 563 26.93 4.53 10.96
C VAL A 563 27.24 5.72 11.86
N THR A 564 28.51 6.11 11.94
CA THR A 564 28.94 7.20 12.85
C THR A 564 29.54 8.41 12.15
N THR A 565 29.75 8.38 10.83
CA THR A 565 30.35 9.51 10.10
C THR A 565 29.56 9.85 8.83
N PRO A 566 29.51 11.14 8.43
CA PRO A 566 28.88 11.55 7.18
C PRO A 566 29.44 10.82 5.95
N ALA A 567 30.76 10.67 5.84
CA ALA A 567 31.39 9.96 4.72
C ALA A 567 30.95 8.48 4.65
N ASN A 568 30.86 7.78 5.78
CA ASN A 568 30.45 6.38 5.76
C ASN A 568 28.97 6.23 5.38
N TYR A 569 28.11 7.18 5.76
CA TYR A 569 26.72 7.22 5.30
C TYR A 569 26.62 7.45 3.79
N PHE A 570 27.38 8.40 3.24
CA PHE A 570 27.46 8.62 1.78
C PHE A 570 27.84 7.32 1.03
N HIS A 571 28.89 6.65 1.49
CA HIS A 571 29.36 5.43 0.84
C HIS A 571 28.39 4.26 1.00
N VAL A 572 27.70 4.13 2.13
CA VAL A 572 26.74 3.02 2.34
C VAL A 572 25.52 3.14 1.44
N LEU A 573 25.06 4.37 1.18
CA LEU A 573 23.96 4.65 0.25
C LEU A 573 24.37 4.31 -1.19
N ARG A 574 25.52 4.83 -1.65
CA ARG A 574 26.03 4.57 -3.00
C ARG A 574 26.32 3.10 -3.25
N ARG A 575 26.78 2.39 -2.21
CA ARG A 575 27.04 0.95 -2.24
C ARG A 575 25.81 0.13 -2.63
N GLN A 576 24.59 0.61 -2.37
CA GLN A 576 23.37 -0.11 -2.74
C GLN A 576 23.18 -0.21 -4.26
N LEU A 577 23.60 0.81 -5.02
CA LEU A 577 23.49 0.83 -6.49
C LEU A 577 24.76 0.39 -7.20
N HIS A 578 25.94 0.60 -6.60
CA HIS A 578 27.23 0.17 -7.15
C HIS A 578 27.48 -1.35 -7.08
N ARG A 579 26.49 -2.14 -6.65
CA ARG A 579 26.54 -3.60 -6.62
C ARG A 579 25.79 -4.21 -7.79
N GLU A 580 26.18 -5.41 -8.18
CA GLU A 580 25.52 -6.19 -9.24
C GLU A 580 24.34 -7.03 -8.70
N PHE A 581 23.89 -6.73 -7.48
CA PHE A 581 22.77 -7.37 -6.81
C PHE A 581 22.07 -6.34 -5.91
N ARG A 582 20.85 -6.65 -5.45
CA ARG A 582 20.13 -5.82 -4.47
C ARG A 582 19.85 -6.60 -3.20
N LYS A 583 20.01 -5.91 -2.07
CA LYS A 583 19.67 -6.42 -0.74
C LYS A 583 19.11 -5.30 0.12
N PRO A 584 18.11 -5.58 0.97
CA PRO A 584 17.65 -4.65 1.98
C PRO A 584 18.80 -4.13 2.83
N LEU A 585 18.76 -2.85 3.15
CA LEU A 585 19.70 -2.17 4.04
C LEU A 585 18.90 -1.46 5.13
N VAL A 586 19.09 -1.90 6.36
CA VAL A 586 18.57 -1.24 7.56
C VAL A 586 19.67 -0.33 8.10
N VAL A 587 19.36 0.95 8.22
CA VAL A 587 20.25 1.97 8.77
C VAL A 587 19.66 2.46 10.09
N MET A 588 20.44 2.40 11.16
CA MET A 588 20.11 3.08 12.41
C MET A 588 20.44 4.57 12.25
N SER A 589 19.47 5.34 11.76
CA SER A 589 19.65 6.77 11.46
C SER A 589 19.92 7.58 12.74
N PRO A 590 20.87 8.53 12.71
CA PRO A 590 21.19 9.31 13.90
C PRO A 590 20.17 10.42 14.16
N LYS A 591 20.05 10.80 15.45
CA LYS A 591 19.39 12.04 15.87
C LYS A 591 20.42 13.09 16.30
N ASN A 592 21.14 12.82 17.37
CA ASN A 592 22.13 13.74 17.94
C ASN A 592 23.32 13.98 16.99
N LEU A 593 23.73 12.97 16.21
CA LEU A 593 24.89 13.11 15.31
C LEU A 593 24.65 14.07 14.15
N LEU A 594 23.38 14.37 13.79
CA LEU A 594 23.05 15.29 12.70
C LEU A 594 23.66 16.70 12.89
N ARG A 595 23.92 17.10 14.14
CA ARG A 595 24.48 18.40 14.49
C ARG A 595 25.68 18.31 15.44
N HIS A 596 26.21 17.12 15.67
CA HIS A 596 27.32 16.92 16.61
C HIS A 596 28.60 17.58 16.09
N LYS A 597 29.28 18.35 16.93
CA LYS A 597 30.46 19.15 16.55
C LYS A 597 31.57 18.33 15.88
N ASP A 598 31.78 17.11 16.37
CA ASP A 598 32.82 16.18 15.92
C ASP A 598 32.30 15.15 14.89
N CYS A 599 31.00 15.13 14.59
CA CYS A 599 30.44 14.25 13.56
C CYS A 599 30.47 14.96 12.20
N LYS A 600 31.67 15.13 11.68
CA LYS A 600 31.94 15.78 10.40
C LYS A 600 32.97 14.98 9.61
N SER A 601 32.91 15.09 8.30
CA SER A 601 33.89 14.50 7.39
C SER A 601 34.47 15.56 6.46
N ASN A 602 35.66 15.32 5.91
CA ASN A 602 36.22 16.16 4.86
C ASN A 602 35.89 15.59 3.49
N LEU A 603 35.79 16.42 2.45
CA LEU A 603 35.49 15.98 1.07
C LEU A 603 36.49 14.94 0.56
N SER A 604 37.73 14.95 1.07
CA SER A 604 38.74 13.95 0.78
C SER A 604 38.32 12.52 1.16
N GLU A 605 37.42 12.36 2.12
CA GLU A 605 36.87 11.06 2.53
C GLU A 605 35.78 10.53 1.60
N PHE A 606 35.29 11.37 0.69
CA PHE A 606 34.25 11.05 -0.29
C PHE A 606 34.86 10.78 -1.68
N ASP A 607 36.07 11.26 -1.93
CA ASP A 607 36.70 11.20 -3.24
C ASP A 607 37.49 9.91 -3.50
N ASP A 608 37.88 9.68 -4.75
CA ASP A 608 38.64 8.51 -5.19
C ASP A 608 40.14 8.79 -5.36
N VAL A 609 40.67 9.86 -4.73
CA VAL A 609 42.08 10.26 -4.87
C VAL A 609 42.96 9.39 -3.97
N GLN A 610 43.97 8.75 -4.56
CA GLN A 610 44.92 7.94 -3.82
C GLN A 610 45.71 8.78 -2.81
N GLY A 611 45.75 8.32 -1.55
CA GLY A 611 46.47 8.98 -0.47
C GLY A 611 45.63 9.98 0.33
N HIS A 612 44.41 10.31 -0.11
CA HIS A 612 43.48 11.10 0.68
C HIS A 612 42.95 10.31 1.91
N PRO A 613 42.65 11.00 3.03
CA PRO A 613 41.97 10.38 4.16
C PRO A 613 40.68 9.74 3.68
N GLY A 614 40.57 8.41 3.74
CA GLY A 614 39.42 7.67 3.19
C GLY A 614 39.81 6.60 2.16
N PHE A 615 40.91 6.81 1.44
CA PHE A 615 41.43 5.85 0.47
C PHE A 615 42.24 4.76 1.19
N ASP A 616 41.73 3.52 1.24
CA ASP A 616 42.44 2.37 1.78
C ASP A 616 43.18 1.57 0.68
N LYS A 617 43.83 0.46 1.03
CA LYS A 617 44.53 -0.43 0.04
C LYS A 617 43.63 -0.90 -1.10
N GLN A 618 42.33 -0.83 -0.93
CA GLN A 618 41.31 -1.28 -1.86
C GLN A 618 40.45 -0.10 -2.34
N GLY A 619 40.82 1.17 -2.08
CA GLY A 619 40.15 2.39 -2.53
C GLY A 619 39.20 3.04 -1.51
N THR A 620 38.50 4.08 -1.94
CA THR A 620 37.51 4.79 -1.10
C THR A 620 36.14 4.14 -1.19
N ARG A 621 35.63 3.66 -0.05
CA ARG A 621 34.31 3.03 0.06
C ARG A 621 33.81 2.97 1.51
N PHE A 622 32.64 2.38 1.67
CA PHE A 622 32.04 2.09 2.98
C PHE A 622 32.97 1.24 3.84
N LYS A 623 33.28 1.75 5.03
CA LYS A 623 34.08 1.09 6.06
C LYS A 623 33.14 0.30 6.97
N ARG A 624 33.24 -1.03 6.92
CA ARG A 624 32.46 -1.94 7.80
C ARG A 624 32.88 -1.85 9.27
N LEU A 625 34.15 -1.49 9.51
CA LEU A 625 34.73 -1.23 10.81
C LEU A 625 35.65 -0.01 10.68
N ILE A 626 35.54 0.96 11.58
CA ILE A 626 36.46 2.09 11.69
C ILE A 626 37.38 1.83 12.88
N LYS A 627 38.68 1.86 12.60
CA LYS A 627 39.74 1.61 13.58
C LYS A 627 39.90 2.78 14.54
N ASP A 628 40.56 2.53 15.65
CA ASP A 628 40.96 3.59 16.57
C ASP A 628 42.00 4.54 15.96
N GLN A 629 42.09 5.77 16.45
CA GLN A 629 42.90 6.87 15.89
C GLN A 629 44.41 6.80 16.24
N ASN A 630 44.88 5.77 16.95
CA ASN A 630 46.29 5.60 17.31
C ASN A 630 47.20 5.34 16.09
N ASP A 631 48.53 5.26 16.31
CA ASP A 631 49.61 5.17 15.30
C ASP A 631 49.52 4.02 14.27
N HIS A 632 48.46 3.22 14.33
CA HIS A 632 48.06 2.22 13.33
C HIS A 632 49.15 1.20 12.98
N SER A 633 50.07 0.88 13.90
CA SER A 633 51.02 -0.21 13.72
C SER A 633 50.29 -1.55 13.51
N ASP A 634 50.97 -2.54 12.94
CA ASP A 634 50.37 -3.87 12.75
C ASP A 634 50.21 -4.63 14.08
N LEU A 635 50.91 -4.19 15.14
CA LEU A 635 50.88 -4.76 16.48
C LEU A 635 51.02 -3.65 17.53
N GLU A 636 50.14 -3.65 18.53
CA GLU A 636 50.09 -2.66 19.62
C GLU A 636 49.92 -3.38 20.97
N GLU A 637 51.01 -3.90 21.54
CA GLU A 637 50.97 -4.68 22.78
C GLU A 637 50.68 -3.84 24.04
N GLY A 638 50.91 -2.53 23.97
CA GLY A 638 50.71 -1.58 25.07
C GLY A 638 49.24 -1.24 25.35
N ILE A 639 48.31 -1.73 24.53
CA ILE A 639 46.87 -1.52 24.73
C ILE A 639 46.33 -2.55 25.71
N ARG A 640 45.82 -2.07 26.84
CA ARG A 640 45.20 -2.87 27.90
C ARG A 640 43.77 -3.26 27.56
N ARG A 641 43.01 -2.41 26.87
CA ARG A 641 41.58 -2.66 26.59
C ARG A 641 41.21 -2.24 25.17
N LEU A 642 40.51 -3.12 24.46
CA LEU A 642 39.88 -2.86 23.16
C LEU A 642 38.37 -2.76 23.37
N VAL A 643 37.83 -1.56 23.22
CA VAL A 643 36.40 -1.28 23.26
C VAL A 643 35.84 -1.32 21.84
N LEU A 644 34.95 -2.27 21.60
CA LEU A 644 34.12 -2.35 20.40
C LEU A 644 32.78 -1.67 20.70
N CYS A 645 32.37 -0.74 19.85
CA CYS A 645 31.07 -0.08 19.98
C CYS A 645 30.44 0.17 18.61
N SER A 646 29.19 0.61 18.59
CA SER A 646 28.46 0.96 17.36
C SER A 646 27.57 2.16 17.59
N GLY A 647 27.46 3.04 16.59
CA GLY A 647 26.65 4.25 16.70
C GLY A 647 27.25 5.34 17.59
N LYS A 648 26.38 6.23 18.07
CA LYS A 648 26.75 7.52 18.68
C LYS A 648 27.57 7.39 19.98
N VAL A 649 27.47 6.27 20.70
CA VAL A 649 28.19 6.04 21.98
C VAL A 649 29.71 6.21 21.84
N TYR A 650 30.25 6.03 20.63
CA TYR A 650 31.64 6.32 20.31
C TYR A 650 32.07 7.72 20.75
N TYR A 651 31.25 8.74 20.49
CA TYR A 651 31.62 10.13 20.76
C TYR A 651 31.75 10.40 22.26
N GLU A 652 30.88 9.80 23.07
CA GLU A 652 30.95 9.88 24.54
C GLU A 652 32.18 9.15 25.09
N LEU A 653 32.47 7.96 24.56
CA LEU A 653 33.65 7.18 24.94
C LEU A 653 34.96 7.91 24.57
N ASP A 654 35.03 8.50 23.37
CA ASP A 654 36.21 9.22 22.90
C ASP A 654 36.42 10.54 23.67
N GLU A 655 35.34 11.27 23.98
CA GLU A 655 35.41 12.46 24.85
C GLU A 655 35.90 12.10 26.25
N ARG A 656 35.36 11.01 26.84
CA ARG A 656 35.81 10.54 28.16
C ARG A 656 37.26 10.07 28.13
N ARG A 657 37.69 9.32 27.11
CA ARG A 657 39.09 8.90 26.92
C ARG A 657 40.05 10.10 26.86
N LYS A 658 39.69 11.13 26.11
CA LYS A 658 40.47 12.39 26.04
C LYS A 658 40.51 13.11 27.39
N SER A 659 39.40 13.12 28.13
CA SER A 659 39.34 13.78 29.44
C SER A 659 40.26 13.17 30.50
N VAL A 660 40.61 11.89 30.36
CA VAL A 660 41.50 11.16 31.28
C VAL A 660 42.91 10.93 30.72
N ASP A 661 43.24 11.49 29.55
CA ASP A 661 44.48 11.21 28.79
C ASP A 661 44.78 9.69 28.65
N GLY A 662 43.73 8.90 28.41
CA GLY A 662 43.83 7.44 28.35
C GLY A 662 44.48 6.96 27.05
N LYS A 663 45.70 6.40 27.15
CA LYS A 663 46.51 5.94 25.99
C LYS A 663 46.55 4.42 25.84
N ASP A 664 46.09 3.69 26.85
CA ASP A 664 46.07 2.22 26.91
C ASP A 664 44.71 1.62 26.49
N VAL A 665 43.78 2.45 26.00
CA VAL A 665 42.44 2.04 25.55
C VAL A 665 42.24 2.37 24.07
N ALA A 666 42.02 1.34 23.26
CA ALA A 666 41.65 1.47 21.86
C ALA A 666 40.13 1.39 21.67
N ILE A 667 39.55 2.29 20.90
CA ILE A 667 38.10 2.32 20.61
C ILE A 667 37.88 2.08 19.11
N CYS A 668 37.28 0.94 18.75
CA CYS A 668 36.93 0.59 17.38
C CYS A 668 35.42 0.61 17.18
N ARG A 669 34.97 1.18 16.06
CA ARG A 669 33.56 1.28 15.70
C ARG A 669 33.16 0.20 14.71
N VAL A 670 32.17 -0.61 15.08
CA VAL A 670 31.56 -1.62 14.22
C VAL A 670 30.37 -0.98 13.51
N GLU A 671 30.61 -0.49 12.29
CA GLU A 671 29.61 0.24 11.50
C GLU A 671 28.62 -0.70 10.80
N GLN A 672 29.10 -1.89 10.38
CA GLN A 672 28.25 -2.95 9.84
C GLN A 672 28.08 -4.05 10.88
N LEU A 673 26.86 -4.18 11.41
CA LEU A 673 26.49 -5.22 12.36
C LEU A 673 26.15 -6.52 11.61
N CYS A 674 25.28 -6.41 10.60
CA CYS A 674 24.91 -7.53 9.74
C CYS A 674 25.25 -7.27 8.27
N PRO A 675 25.91 -8.22 7.58
CA PRO A 675 26.53 -9.41 8.16
C PRO A 675 27.80 -9.07 8.97
N PHE A 676 28.10 -9.87 10.00
CA PHE A 676 29.16 -9.57 10.97
C PHE A 676 30.57 -9.61 10.33
N PRO A 677 31.41 -8.57 10.52
CA PRO A 677 32.69 -8.43 9.82
C PRO A 677 33.83 -9.20 10.49
N TYR A 678 33.76 -10.54 10.51
CA TYR A 678 34.77 -11.39 11.16
C TYR A 678 36.20 -11.07 10.72
N ASP A 679 36.43 -10.83 9.43
CA ASP A 679 37.75 -10.52 8.88
C ASP A 679 38.39 -9.26 9.48
N LEU A 680 37.59 -8.23 9.73
CA LEU A 680 38.07 -6.98 10.33
C LEU A 680 38.19 -7.08 11.84
N ILE A 681 37.24 -7.75 12.50
CA ILE A 681 37.29 -7.98 13.95
C ILE A 681 38.51 -8.82 14.31
N GLN A 682 38.74 -9.93 13.61
CA GLN A 682 39.92 -10.78 13.85
C GLN A 682 41.22 -10.04 13.58
N ARG A 683 41.24 -9.09 12.65
CA ARG A 683 42.42 -8.25 12.41
C ARG A 683 42.73 -7.37 13.62
N GLU A 684 41.74 -6.68 14.19
CA GLU A 684 41.96 -5.85 15.38
C GLU A 684 42.24 -6.71 16.63
N LEU A 685 41.61 -7.88 16.77
CA LEU A 685 41.95 -8.84 17.84
C LEU A 685 43.39 -9.36 17.78
N LYS A 686 43.99 -9.46 16.58
CA LYS A 686 45.41 -9.80 16.40
C LYS A 686 46.33 -8.62 16.68
N ARG A 687 45.90 -7.40 16.33
CA ARG A 687 46.66 -6.17 16.58
C ARG A 687 46.82 -5.90 18.08
N TYR A 688 45.79 -6.18 18.87
CA TYR A 688 45.77 -5.98 20.32
C TYR A 688 45.74 -7.34 21.06
N PRO A 689 46.86 -8.10 21.09
CA PRO A 689 46.89 -9.48 21.58
C PRO A 689 46.60 -9.58 23.09
N ASN A 690 47.08 -8.61 23.87
CA ASN A 690 46.98 -8.60 25.33
C ASN A 690 45.75 -7.83 25.86
N ALA A 691 44.99 -7.19 24.98
CA ALA A 691 43.90 -6.31 25.39
C ALA A 691 42.68 -7.09 25.88
N GLU A 692 42.05 -6.65 26.97
CA GLU A 692 40.71 -7.03 27.36
C GLU A 692 39.69 -6.57 26.30
N ILE A 693 38.77 -7.44 25.90
CA ILE A 693 37.78 -7.13 24.85
C ILE A 693 36.45 -6.77 25.48
N VAL A 694 35.95 -5.57 25.18
CA VAL A 694 34.70 -5.03 25.72
C VAL A 694 33.76 -4.68 24.58
N TRP A 695 32.48 -5.05 24.70
CA TRP A 695 31.41 -4.53 23.84
C TRP A 695 30.64 -3.46 24.61
N CYS A 696 30.70 -2.21 24.15
CA CYS A 696 29.99 -1.09 24.77
C CYS A 696 28.83 -0.64 23.90
N GLN A 697 27.67 -0.46 24.54
CA GLN A 697 26.44 0.00 23.90
C GLN A 697 25.63 0.86 24.89
N GLU A 698 24.80 1.75 24.37
CA GLU A 698 23.90 2.57 25.21
C GLU A 698 22.63 1.80 25.59
N GLU A 699 22.24 0.86 24.74
CA GLU A 699 21.00 0.11 24.89
C GLU A 699 21.12 -0.91 26.05
N PRO A 700 20.00 -1.21 26.74
CA PRO A 700 19.98 -2.28 27.74
C PRO A 700 20.51 -3.61 27.18
N MET A 701 21.03 -4.48 28.05
CA MET A 701 21.64 -5.77 27.66
C MET A 701 20.73 -6.67 26.79
N ASN A 702 19.41 -6.61 26.99
CA ASN A 702 18.42 -7.36 26.21
C ASN A 702 17.96 -6.64 24.92
N MET A 703 18.57 -5.50 24.59
CA MET A 703 18.31 -4.67 23.43
C MET A 703 19.61 -4.38 22.67
N GLY A 704 19.49 -3.62 21.58
CA GLY A 704 20.63 -3.23 20.77
C GLY A 704 21.27 -4.44 20.08
N ALA A 705 22.58 -4.36 19.86
CA ALA A 705 23.28 -5.40 19.11
C ALA A 705 23.89 -6.51 19.98
N TYR A 706 23.88 -6.40 21.32
CA TYR A 706 24.58 -7.33 22.21
C TYR A 706 24.25 -8.80 21.94
N SER A 707 22.96 -9.17 21.93
CA SER A 707 22.53 -10.57 21.73
C SER A 707 22.96 -11.14 20.38
N TYR A 708 23.13 -10.28 19.37
CA TYR A 708 23.61 -10.65 18.05
C TYR A 708 25.15 -10.71 18.01
N ILE A 709 25.85 -9.73 18.58
CA ILE A 709 27.32 -9.62 18.51
C ILE A 709 28.01 -10.65 19.42
N ALA A 710 27.47 -10.89 20.62
CA ALA A 710 28.12 -11.70 21.63
C ALA A 710 28.54 -13.11 21.15
N PRO A 711 27.65 -13.94 20.56
CA PRO A 711 28.05 -15.28 20.12
C PRO A 711 29.01 -15.23 18.91
N ARG A 712 28.91 -14.21 18.04
CA ARG A 712 29.78 -14.05 16.86
C ARG A 712 31.18 -13.61 17.25
N LEU A 713 31.29 -12.68 18.20
CA LEU A 713 32.56 -12.25 18.76
C LEU A 713 33.25 -13.40 19.51
N ALA A 714 32.51 -14.20 20.27
CA ALA A 714 33.03 -15.41 20.91
C ALA A 714 33.60 -16.40 19.88
N THR A 715 32.89 -16.62 18.76
CA THR A 715 33.36 -17.44 17.64
C THR A 715 34.64 -16.87 17.02
N ALA A 716 34.71 -15.55 16.81
CA ALA A 716 35.89 -14.87 16.27
C ALA A 716 37.12 -15.01 17.18
N MET A 717 36.93 -14.89 18.50
CA MET A 717 37.98 -15.05 19.52
C MET A 717 38.46 -16.50 19.62
N LYS A 718 37.52 -17.46 19.62
CA LYS A 718 37.85 -18.90 19.66
C LYS A 718 38.71 -19.32 18.49
N ALA A 719 38.43 -18.81 17.28
CA ALA A 719 39.23 -19.07 16.08
C ALA A 719 40.67 -18.51 16.17
N LEU A 720 40.95 -17.61 17.11
CA LEU A 720 42.28 -17.06 17.39
C LEU A 720 42.91 -17.63 18.67
N ASN A 721 42.35 -18.70 19.25
CA ASN A 721 42.76 -19.27 20.53
C ASN A 721 42.76 -18.26 21.70
N ARG A 722 41.92 -17.24 21.63
CA ARG A 722 41.71 -16.30 22.75
C ARG A 722 40.61 -16.84 23.65
N VAL A 723 40.85 -16.84 24.96
CA VAL A 723 39.81 -17.18 25.94
C VAL A 723 38.69 -16.13 25.80
N PRO A 724 37.43 -16.54 25.61
CA PRO A 724 36.31 -15.61 25.70
C PRO A 724 36.25 -15.13 27.15
N CYS A 725 36.87 -13.98 27.46
CA CYS A 725 36.65 -13.32 28.74
C CYS A 725 35.16 -12.98 28.86
N TYR A 726 34.65 -12.95 30.09
CA TYR A 726 33.31 -12.43 30.38
C TYR A 726 33.13 -11.12 29.61
N MET A 727 32.23 -11.12 28.63
CA MET A 727 31.95 -9.92 27.85
C MET A 727 31.32 -8.92 28.81
N GLN A 728 32.12 -7.97 29.30
CA GLN A 728 31.60 -6.89 30.12
C GLN A 728 30.78 -5.99 29.20
N ILE A 729 29.50 -5.84 29.52
CA ILE A 729 28.66 -4.81 28.93
C ILE A 729 28.74 -3.62 29.86
N VAL A 730 29.24 -2.51 29.33
CA VAL A 730 29.09 -1.22 29.99
C VAL A 730 27.86 -0.57 29.37
N VAL A 731 26.74 -0.60 30.12
CA VAL A 731 25.53 0.17 29.77
C VAL A 731 25.75 1.58 30.33
N CYS A 732 25.84 2.56 29.45
CA CYS A 732 25.98 3.95 29.88
C CYS A 732 24.62 4.45 30.38
N HIS A 733 24.47 4.66 31.70
CA HIS A 733 23.33 5.36 32.29
C HIS A 733 23.76 6.74 32.80
N ASP A 734 23.00 7.76 32.45
CA ASP A 734 23.09 9.12 33.02
C ASP A 734 24.51 9.69 33.17
N GLY A 735 25.29 9.68 32.07
CA GLY A 735 26.59 10.37 32.02
C GLY A 735 27.70 9.76 32.88
N GLN A 736 27.49 8.60 33.50
CA GLN A 736 28.54 7.81 34.15
C GLN A 736 29.03 6.72 33.19
N THR A 737 30.07 7.04 32.42
CA THR A 737 30.84 6.04 31.66
C THR A 737 31.91 5.47 32.58
N GLU A 738 31.72 4.26 33.11
CA GLU A 738 32.78 3.51 33.79
C GLU A 738 33.80 3.05 32.74
N LEU A 739 34.79 3.91 32.47
CA LEU A 739 35.97 3.60 31.65
C LEU A 739 37.17 3.13 32.49
N ASP A 740 37.06 3.19 33.82
CA ASP A 740 38.12 2.81 34.77
C ASP A 740 38.39 1.29 34.79
#